data_AF-A0A9W6D2R6-F1
#
_entry.id   AF-A0A9W6D2R6-F1
#
_cell.length_a   1.000
_cell.length_b   1.000
_cell.length_c   1.000
_cell.angle_alpha   90.00
_cell.angle_beta   90.00
_cell.angle_gamma   90.00
#
_symmetry.space_group_name_H-M   'P 1'
#
loop_
_entity.id
_entity.type
_entity.pdbx_description
1 polymer ?
#
loop_
_entity_poly.entity_id
_entity_poly.type
_entity_poly.pdbx_seq_one_letter_code
_entity_poly.pdbx_strand_id
1 'polypeptide(L)'
;MAKKKTKKLERDLEKFLRTGNYWKWLHEVEASNLEAQYAEDLSDVWKSLIRRALRDPHAFKTFCEEVQSIRNLPASADFTFLMVLEGFLEGTKTRQDLADLKGLSLPAETLRERALLWNDEIFSSGRMQKLLKPFAVQPEKVTQRYYDELSRALIETELAVPVEMLGEHIPELRRMNSKAGVAKGWKAVDFEELANLEDSLSNIMENFPPSLFQLLVHPFAFQIAALMKRLGGKGDPSSMAGLVSAIPTLFQSVAGENADEIRAQLLRAHPESMSAAEIPRLESQIATGSFEEKLVLLNRMREMLKQKSHKDEEEFLPFSLFGEEEEVDEESWRVFRLLFNEILREIGERTKDISPREGKELRQVMDRIIQDNFPLLIDDPGDAKELAPLLSRLVEAHCLGKRLALLALIVAKGARNVSLQHAAESVLDQSAPVDIGDMEWLLTVFRPLYYPGLRILTPLLDRFPSDSEIYPMIPMKILHDTEDLVALRTLTGLSHGLMAGFTKGLEKKFAQEFNKLRQELKELGDYQQLNLLRKYIECFPEGIHTPEALNNWLENLRNFYPGNFLSALRKELEGLAVKKASAEDMFFLDDSVTQFLDGQISTIFNFLKKHEDDLLTAEPGDLQGLFDVMKKFRSLLRRDPSPLVRVGNMLQRRIESGDMDVAPVRDQFMRLLSEVAKPPAKSSRRKRGRK
;
A
#
# COMPACT_ATOMS: atom_id res chain seq x y z
N MET A 1 -25.22 55.92 17.23
CA MET A 1 -24.46 54.64 17.16
C MET A 1 -23.41 54.44 18.27
N ALA A 2 -23.15 55.41 19.17
CA ALA A 2 -22.10 55.31 20.19
C ALA A 2 -22.42 54.36 21.38
N LYS A 3 -23.62 54.43 21.98
CA LYS A 3 -23.95 53.72 23.25
C LYS A 3 -23.81 52.18 23.21
N LYS A 4 -24.02 51.55 22.05
CA LYS A 4 -23.95 50.07 21.91
C LYS A 4 -22.51 49.56 21.83
N LYS A 5 -21.57 50.37 21.33
CA LYS A 5 -20.13 50.05 21.32
C LYS A 5 -19.53 50.21 22.73
N THR A 6 -19.88 51.27 23.45
CA THR A 6 -19.43 51.51 24.83
C THR A 6 -19.86 50.40 25.79
N LYS A 7 -21.13 49.97 25.73
CA LYS A 7 -21.64 48.87 26.56
C LYS A 7 -21.02 47.50 26.24
N LYS A 8 -20.55 47.30 25.01
CA LYS A 8 -19.83 46.08 24.62
C LYS A 8 -18.40 46.11 25.18
N LEU A 9 -17.72 47.26 25.03
CA LEU A 9 -16.38 47.51 25.57
C LEU A 9 -16.33 47.29 27.09
N GLU A 10 -17.26 47.87 27.85
CA GLU A 10 -17.35 47.67 29.31
C GLU A 10 -17.49 46.19 29.70
N ARG A 11 -18.29 45.42 28.96
CA ARG A 11 -18.45 43.97 29.20
C ARG A 11 -17.20 43.18 28.87
N ASP A 12 -16.49 43.55 27.80
CA ASP A 12 -15.26 42.89 27.40
C ASP A 12 -14.14 43.18 28.41
N LEU A 13 -14.03 44.43 28.89
CA LEU A 13 -13.11 44.81 29.98
C LEU A 13 -13.40 44.05 31.29
N GLU A 14 -14.67 43.96 31.70
CA GLU A 14 -15.06 43.20 32.90
C GLU A 14 -14.74 41.70 32.74
N LYS A 15 -14.95 41.15 31.54
CA LYS A 15 -14.59 39.77 31.22
C LYS A 15 -13.08 39.53 31.32
N PHE A 16 -12.25 40.44 30.80
CA PHE A 16 -10.79 40.28 30.87
C PHE A 16 -10.27 40.33 32.31
N LEU A 17 -10.82 41.20 33.17
CA LEU A 17 -10.50 41.21 34.60
C LEU A 17 -10.86 39.88 35.28
N ARG A 18 -12.08 39.37 35.05
CA ARG A 18 -12.54 38.10 35.64
C ARG A 18 -11.75 36.87 35.17
N THR A 19 -11.30 36.89 33.92
CA THR A 19 -10.53 35.78 33.33
C THR A 19 -9.03 35.89 33.59
N GLY A 20 -8.56 36.96 34.23
CA GLY A 20 -7.15 37.19 34.52
C GLY A 20 -6.31 37.52 33.29
N ASN A 21 -6.94 37.95 32.19
CA ASN A 21 -6.30 38.31 30.93
C ASN A 21 -5.87 39.78 30.95
N TYR A 22 -4.92 40.07 31.84
CA TYR A 22 -4.53 41.40 32.24
C TYR A 22 -3.82 42.21 31.15
N TRP A 23 -3.03 41.57 30.27
CA TRP A 23 -2.38 42.26 29.15
C TRP A 23 -3.39 42.76 28.13
N LYS A 24 -4.35 41.92 27.71
CA LYS A 24 -5.43 42.35 26.82
C LYS A 24 -6.29 43.45 27.43
N TRP A 25 -6.50 43.40 28.74
CA TRP A 25 -7.21 44.45 29.46
C TRP A 25 -6.45 45.79 29.39
N LEU A 26 -5.14 45.80 29.68
CA LEU A 26 -4.31 47.02 29.62
C LEU A 26 -4.30 47.65 28.24
N HIS A 27 -4.10 46.84 27.20
CA HIS A 27 -4.13 47.28 25.80
C HIS A 27 -5.45 47.96 25.43
N GLU A 28 -6.58 47.37 25.82
CA GLU A 28 -7.90 47.89 25.48
C GLU A 28 -8.25 49.17 26.26
N VAL A 29 -7.81 49.27 27.52
CA VAL A 29 -7.97 50.48 28.36
C VAL A 29 -7.15 51.64 27.80
N GLU A 30 -5.91 51.41 27.39
CA GLU A 30 -5.03 52.43 26.80
C GLU A 30 -5.47 52.84 25.39
N ALA A 31 -5.82 51.87 24.52
CA ALA A 31 -6.33 52.17 23.18
C ALA A 31 -7.63 53.00 23.21
N SER A 32 -8.41 52.87 24.28
CA SER A 32 -9.66 53.59 24.49
C SER A 32 -9.52 54.87 25.33
N ASN A 33 -8.31 55.22 25.81
CA ASN A 33 -8.03 56.34 26.74
C ASN A 33 -8.93 56.33 28.00
N LEU A 34 -9.09 55.17 28.65
CA LEU A 34 -9.96 54.98 29.82
C LEU A 34 -9.20 54.86 31.15
N GLU A 35 -7.91 55.22 31.19
CA GLU A 35 -7.03 55.02 32.34
C GLU A 35 -7.51 55.76 33.59
N ALA A 36 -8.02 56.99 33.40
CA ALA A 36 -8.56 57.78 34.50
C ALA A 36 -9.87 57.18 35.07
N GLN A 37 -10.65 56.49 34.25
CA GLN A 37 -11.90 55.85 34.66
C GLN A 37 -11.66 54.56 35.46
N TYR A 38 -10.58 53.83 35.15
CA TYR A 38 -10.24 52.54 35.76
C TYR A 38 -8.96 52.60 36.63
N ALA A 39 -8.68 53.74 37.25
CA ALA A 39 -7.40 53.97 37.95
C ALA A 39 -7.12 52.95 39.08
N GLU A 40 -8.15 52.52 39.83
CA GLU A 40 -8.01 51.49 40.87
C GLU A 40 -7.71 50.12 40.27
N ASP A 41 -8.50 49.69 39.29
CA ASP A 41 -8.31 48.40 38.59
C ASP A 41 -6.94 48.35 37.90
N LEU A 42 -6.49 49.47 37.32
CA LEU A 42 -5.19 49.59 36.65
C LEU A 42 -4.03 49.35 37.64
N SER A 43 -4.14 49.88 38.86
CA SER A 43 -3.15 49.64 39.92
C SER A 43 -3.07 48.15 40.30
N ASP A 44 -4.21 47.50 40.45
CA ASP A 44 -4.28 46.10 40.87
C ASP A 44 -3.89 45.11 39.76
N VAL A 45 -4.20 45.46 38.51
CA VAL A 45 -3.73 44.74 37.32
C VAL A 45 -2.20 44.80 37.24
N TRP A 46 -1.59 45.99 37.37
CA TRP A 46 -0.14 46.12 37.37
C TRP A 46 0.54 45.35 38.51
N LYS A 47 0.03 45.44 39.74
CA LYS A 47 0.53 44.64 40.87
C LYS A 47 0.47 43.14 40.58
N SER A 48 -0.59 42.68 39.92
CA SER A 48 -0.79 41.27 39.58
C SER A 48 0.21 40.80 38.52
N LEU A 49 0.43 41.60 37.47
CA LEU A 49 1.42 41.31 36.43
C LEU A 49 2.86 41.30 36.98
N ILE A 50 3.22 42.32 37.76
CA ILE A 50 4.54 42.42 38.40
C ILE A 50 4.78 41.23 39.34
N ARG A 51 3.79 40.87 40.17
CA ARG A 51 3.91 39.72 41.09
C ARG A 51 4.05 38.40 40.34
N ARG A 52 3.39 38.23 39.19
CA ARG A 52 3.55 37.03 38.34
C ARG A 52 4.95 36.98 37.73
N ALA A 53 5.42 38.09 37.16
CA ALA A 53 6.75 38.20 36.57
C ALA A 53 7.88 37.94 37.60
N LEU A 54 7.71 38.37 38.85
CA LEU A 54 8.68 38.09 39.93
C LEU A 54 8.69 36.63 40.41
N ARG A 55 7.77 35.77 39.96
CA ARG A 55 7.64 34.39 40.47
C ARG A 55 7.81 33.32 39.41
N ASP A 56 7.51 33.63 38.16
CA ASP A 56 7.49 32.68 37.06
C ASP A 56 8.35 33.20 35.88
N PRO A 57 9.38 32.45 35.44
CA PRO A 57 10.23 32.82 34.32
C PRO A 57 9.46 33.05 33.01
N HIS A 58 8.40 32.28 32.74
CA HIS A 58 7.63 32.46 31.52
C HIS A 58 6.78 33.75 31.56
N ALA A 59 6.21 34.04 32.74
CA ALA A 59 5.53 35.30 32.99
C ALA A 59 6.47 36.51 32.92
N PHE A 60 7.73 36.36 33.34
CA PHE A 60 8.76 37.40 33.19
C PHE A 60 9.06 37.71 31.73
N LYS A 61 9.28 36.69 30.90
CA LYS A 61 9.50 36.87 29.46
C LYS A 61 8.31 37.57 28.78
N THR A 62 7.09 37.08 29.05
CA THR A 62 5.86 37.70 28.53
C THR A 62 5.74 39.17 28.97
N PHE A 63 6.13 39.46 30.22
CA PHE A 63 6.11 40.82 30.74
C PHE A 63 7.07 41.74 29.99
N CYS A 64 8.29 41.29 29.73
CA CYS A 64 9.30 42.04 28.99
C CYS A 64 8.87 42.34 27.53
N GLU A 65 8.20 41.39 26.89
CA GLU A 65 7.68 41.56 25.52
C GLU A 65 6.50 42.55 25.47
N GLU A 66 5.50 42.35 26.32
CA GLU A 66 4.25 43.13 26.29
C GLU A 66 4.44 44.56 26.81
N VAL A 67 5.31 44.78 27.80
CA VAL A 67 5.49 46.11 28.42
C VAL A 67 6.01 47.16 27.43
N GLN A 68 6.77 46.76 26.40
CA GLN A 68 7.31 47.66 25.37
C GLN A 68 6.21 48.35 24.55
N SER A 69 5.02 47.75 24.50
CA SER A 69 3.89 48.23 23.71
C SER A 69 2.91 49.10 24.49
N ILE A 70 3.09 49.24 25.81
CA ILE A 70 2.27 50.07 26.70
C ILE A 70 2.98 51.39 26.99
N ARG A 71 2.28 52.53 26.90
CA ARG A 71 2.88 53.85 27.15
C ARG A 71 2.76 54.26 28.63
N ASN A 72 1.65 53.93 29.27
CA ASN A 72 1.37 54.30 30.64
C ASN A 72 1.93 53.27 31.64
N LEU A 73 3.19 53.46 32.03
CA LEU A 73 3.93 52.55 32.91
C LEU A 73 3.75 52.87 34.41
N PRO A 74 3.74 51.85 35.28
CA PRO A 74 3.57 52.06 36.71
C PRO A 74 4.88 52.55 37.35
N ALA A 75 4.79 53.59 38.18
CA ALA A 75 5.92 54.10 38.96
C ALA A 75 6.15 53.26 40.24
N SER A 76 6.39 51.95 40.10
CA SER A 76 6.72 51.07 41.23
C SER A 76 8.18 50.63 41.22
N ALA A 77 8.76 50.45 42.41
CA ALA A 77 10.14 49.98 42.55
C ALA A 77 10.32 48.56 41.97
N ASP A 78 9.33 47.68 42.15
CA ASP A 78 9.35 46.33 41.58
C ASP A 78 9.27 46.32 40.05
N PHE A 79 8.47 47.20 39.44
CA PHE A 79 8.48 47.39 37.99
C PHE A 79 9.86 47.81 37.50
N THR A 80 10.44 48.81 38.16
CA THR A 80 11.78 49.31 37.84
C THR A 80 12.83 48.21 37.98
N PHE A 81 12.72 47.36 39.00
CA PHE A 81 13.57 46.20 39.18
C PHE A 81 13.45 45.19 38.04
N LEU A 82 12.24 44.84 37.60
CA LEU A 82 12.05 43.93 36.46
C LEU A 82 12.72 44.47 35.19
N MET A 83 12.61 45.78 34.91
CA MET A 83 13.26 46.40 33.76
C MET A 83 14.79 46.44 33.89
N VAL A 84 15.31 46.68 35.09
CA VAL A 84 16.78 46.64 35.33
C VAL A 84 17.29 45.21 35.29
N LEU A 85 16.50 44.23 35.73
CA LEU A 85 16.82 42.81 35.64
C LEU A 85 16.86 42.35 34.19
N GLU A 86 15.90 42.75 33.35
CA GLU A 86 15.93 42.53 31.90
C GLU A 86 17.21 43.12 31.30
N GLY A 87 17.49 44.40 31.56
CA GLY A 87 18.71 45.04 31.06
C GLY A 87 20.00 44.41 31.59
N PHE A 88 19.98 43.84 32.80
CA PHE A 88 21.12 43.12 33.35
C PHE A 88 21.35 41.78 32.62
N LEU A 89 20.28 41.04 32.33
CA LEU A 89 20.32 39.81 31.53
C LEU A 89 20.78 40.07 30.09
N GLU A 90 20.44 41.24 29.53
CA GLU A 90 20.87 41.67 28.20
C GLU A 90 22.27 42.30 28.18
N GLY A 91 22.89 42.51 29.35
CA GLY A 91 24.20 43.15 29.48
C GLY A 91 24.21 44.66 29.25
N THR A 92 23.03 45.31 29.22
CA THR A 92 22.88 46.78 29.10
C THR A 92 22.87 47.49 30.45
N LYS A 93 22.64 46.76 31.55
CA LYS A 93 22.73 47.22 32.94
C LYS A 93 23.80 46.49 33.72
N THR A 94 24.33 47.14 34.74
CA THR A 94 25.40 46.63 35.60
C THR A 94 24.85 46.01 36.88
N ARG A 95 25.67 45.22 37.58
CA ARG A 95 25.33 44.73 38.93
C ARG A 95 25.05 45.87 39.92
N GLN A 96 25.71 47.02 39.74
CA GLN A 96 25.49 48.19 40.57
C GLN A 96 24.08 48.76 40.38
N ASP A 97 23.58 48.77 39.13
CA ASP A 97 22.21 49.22 38.83
C ASP A 97 21.16 48.35 39.54
N LEU A 98 21.41 47.03 39.66
CA LEU A 98 20.55 46.14 40.46
C LEU A 98 20.66 46.41 41.96
N ALA A 99 21.88 46.62 42.47
CA ALA A 99 22.15 46.82 43.90
C ALA A 99 21.56 48.14 44.43
N ASP A 100 21.57 49.20 43.62
CA ASP A 100 21.16 50.55 44.02
C ASP A 100 19.64 50.74 44.16
N LEU A 101 18.84 49.80 43.65
CA LEU A 101 17.38 49.83 43.77
C LEU A 101 16.94 49.64 45.24
N LYS A 102 16.03 50.50 45.70
CA LYS A 102 15.51 50.50 47.08
C LYS A 102 13.99 50.41 47.09
N GLY A 103 13.43 49.94 48.20
CA GLY A 103 11.97 49.84 48.39
C GLY A 103 11.30 48.70 47.62
N LEU A 104 12.05 47.62 47.35
CA LEU A 104 11.57 46.43 46.66
C LEU A 104 10.68 45.57 47.58
N SER A 105 9.76 44.82 46.99
CA SER A 105 9.03 43.78 47.72
C SER A 105 9.94 42.58 48.00
N LEU A 106 9.58 41.78 49.01
CA LEU A 106 10.34 40.59 49.41
C LEU A 106 10.67 39.62 48.23
N PRO A 107 9.74 39.31 47.30
CA PRO A 107 10.08 38.52 46.12
C PRO A 107 11.14 39.16 45.22
N ALA A 108 11.06 40.48 45.01
CA ALA A 108 12.03 41.23 44.22
C ALA A 108 13.39 41.30 44.92
N GLU A 109 13.44 41.48 46.24
CA GLU A 109 14.69 41.43 47.01
C GLU A 109 15.36 40.05 46.93
N THR A 110 14.57 38.98 47.06
CA THR A 110 15.09 37.60 46.96
C THR A 110 15.69 37.33 45.59
N LEU A 111 15.03 37.80 44.52
CA LEU A 111 15.55 37.68 43.16
C LEU A 111 16.79 38.55 42.96
N ARG A 112 16.81 39.78 43.48
CA ARG A 112 17.98 40.66 43.41
C ARG A 112 19.20 40.03 44.08
N GLU A 113 19.04 39.47 45.27
CA GLU A 113 20.14 38.80 45.97
C GLU A 113 20.69 37.62 45.16
N ARG A 114 19.81 36.82 44.55
CA ARG A 114 20.22 35.73 43.64
C ARG A 114 20.96 36.25 42.41
N ALA A 115 20.44 37.31 41.79
CA ALA A 115 21.08 37.93 40.61
C ALA A 115 22.45 38.53 40.94
N LEU A 116 22.62 39.13 42.14
CA LEU A 116 23.90 39.68 42.59
C LEU A 116 24.94 38.59 42.91
N LEU A 117 24.49 37.40 43.32
CA LEU A 117 25.32 36.21 43.53
C LEU A 117 25.70 35.49 42.22
N TRP A 118 25.09 35.87 41.10
CA TRP A 118 25.40 35.27 39.80
C TRP A 118 26.83 35.61 39.41
N ASN A 119 27.65 34.58 39.22
CA ASN A 119 29.08 34.73 38.99
C ASN A 119 29.42 34.68 37.49
N ASP A 120 29.50 35.85 36.84
CA ASP A 120 29.90 36.02 35.42
C ASP A 120 31.24 35.34 35.05
N GLU A 121 32.10 35.04 36.02
CA GLU A 121 33.39 34.39 35.77
C GLU A 121 33.25 32.95 35.23
N ILE A 122 32.15 32.26 35.54
CA ILE A 122 31.88 30.89 35.07
C ILE A 122 31.63 30.89 33.55
N PHE A 123 30.97 31.93 33.02
CA PHE A 123 30.64 32.11 31.60
C PHE A 123 31.28 33.36 30.99
N SER A 124 32.56 33.63 31.29
CA SER A 124 33.22 34.80 30.71
C SER A 124 33.12 34.79 29.18
N SER A 125 32.62 35.90 28.60
CA SER A 125 32.38 36.04 27.16
C SER A 125 33.62 35.70 26.32
N GLY A 126 34.81 36.06 26.81
CA GLY A 126 36.08 35.72 26.17
C GLY A 126 36.42 34.22 26.16
N ARG A 127 36.01 33.45 27.18
CA ARG A 127 36.20 31.99 27.20
C ARG A 127 35.22 31.32 26.23
N MET A 128 33.96 31.70 26.25
CA MET A 128 32.95 31.15 25.33
C MET A 128 33.26 31.49 23.87
N GLN A 129 33.71 32.71 23.59
CA GLN A 129 34.15 33.09 22.26
C GLN A 129 35.33 32.23 21.77
N LYS A 130 36.30 31.93 22.65
CA LYS A 130 37.42 31.04 22.29
C LYS A 130 36.96 29.61 22.01
N LEU A 131 36.01 29.08 22.78
CA LEU A 131 35.48 27.73 22.61
C LEU A 131 34.58 27.58 21.37
N LEU A 132 33.80 28.61 21.03
CA LEU A 132 32.88 28.59 19.89
C LEU A 132 33.55 28.97 18.56
N LYS A 133 34.67 29.71 18.59
CA LYS A 133 35.38 30.17 17.39
C LYS A 133 35.76 29.05 16.40
N PRO A 134 36.22 27.85 16.83
CA PRO A 134 36.52 26.75 15.91
C PRO A 134 35.30 26.31 15.08
N PHE A 135 34.10 26.31 15.65
CA PHE A 135 32.87 25.89 14.97
C PHE A 135 32.48 26.85 13.82
N ALA A 136 32.69 28.16 14.02
CA ALA A 136 32.42 29.16 13.00
C ALA A 136 33.53 29.21 11.93
N VAL A 137 34.81 29.21 12.36
CA VAL A 137 35.94 29.60 11.50
C VAL A 137 36.66 28.39 10.88
N GLN A 138 36.67 27.26 11.58
CA GLN A 138 37.40 26.05 11.14
C GLN A 138 36.55 24.78 11.37
N PRO A 139 35.31 24.73 10.82
CA PRO A 139 34.39 23.61 11.01
C PRO A 139 35.01 22.26 10.57
N GLU A 140 35.93 22.28 9.60
CA GLU A 140 36.60 21.09 9.09
C GLU A 140 37.55 20.42 10.10
N LYS A 141 38.01 21.17 11.11
CA LYS A 141 38.94 20.68 12.13
C LYS A 141 38.26 20.28 13.44
N VAL A 142 36.98 20.58 13.58
CA VAL A 142 36.21 20.23 14.77
C VAL A 142 36.10 18.70 14.88
N THR A 143 36.32 18.21 16.10
CA THR A 143 36.26 16.81 16.51
C THR A 143 35.43 16.69 17.79
N GLN A 144 35.09 15.47 18.21
CA GLN A 144 34.38 15.20 19.47
C GLN A 144 34.97 15.97 20.65
N ARG A 145 36.29 16.02 20.76
CA ARG A 145 37.00 16.76 21.82
C ARG A 145 36.56 18.22 21.98
N TYR A 146 36.25 18.92 20.89
CA TYR A 146 35.80 20.31 20.95
C TYR A 146 34.39 20.43 21.55
N TYR A 147 33.51 19.47 21.28
CA TYR A 147 32.22 19.36 21.93
C TYR A 147 32.39 19.00 23.41
N ASP A 148 33.28 18.07 23.76
CA ASP A 148 33.55 17.72 25.18
C ASP A 148 34.11 18.91 25.98
N GLU A 149 34.97 19.72 25.36
CA GLU A 149 35.53 20.94 25.98
C GLU A 149 34.46 22.01 26.17
N LEU A 150 33.51 22.13 25.22
CA LEU A 150 32.36 23.01 25.33
C LEU A 150 31.36 22.52 26.38
N SER A 151 30.99 21.23 26.37
CA SER A 151 30.11 20.60 27.36
C SER A 151 30.66 20.78 28.79
N ARG A 152 31.96 20.56 29.00
CA ARG A 152 32.61 20.81 30.30
C ARG A 152 32.55 22.27 30.75
N ALA A 153 32.58 23.22 29.81
CA ALA A 153 32.38 24.64 30.13
C ALA A 153 30.91 24.98 30.44
N LEU A 154 29.98 24.15 29.99
CA LEU A 154 28.54 24.28 30.16
C LEU A 154 27.98 23.37 31.26
N ILE A 155 28.80 22.70 32.07
CA ILE A 155 28.40 21.59 32.96
C ILE A 155 27.31 21.92 33.98
N GLU A 156 27.14 23.19 34.33
CA GLU A 156 26.10 23.68 35.23
C GLU A 156 24.82 24.11 34.49
N THR A 157 24.72 23.81 33.19
CA THR A 157 23.58 24.16 32.33
C THR A 157 22.94 22.91 31.72
N GLU A 158 21.68 23.03 31.34
CA GLU A 158 20.93 21.99 30.62
C GLU A 158 21.51 21.70 29.22
N LEU A 159 22.40 22.55 28.71
CA LEU A 159 23.02 22.40 27.39
C LEU A 159 24.24 21.47 27.38
N ALA A 160 24.80 21.09 28.53
CA ALA A 160 26.01 20.27 28.59
C ALA A 160 25.83 18.90 27.91
N VAL A 161 24.76 18.19 28.28
CA VAL A 161 24.47 16.84 27.78
C VAL A 161 24.15 16.88 26.28
N PRO A 162 23.25 17.75 25.77
CA PRO A 162 23.02 17.89 24.33
C PRO A 162 24.29 18.22 23.54
N VAL A 163 25.19 19.05 24.06
CA VAL A 163 26.46 19.38 23.39
C VAL A 163 27.39 18.16 23.31
N GLU A 164 27.46 17.38 24.40
CA GLU A 164 28.25 16.15 24.44
C GLU A 164 27.73 15.12 23.44
N MET A 165 26.41 14.92 23.36
CA MET A 165 25.78 14.03 22.39
C MET A 165 26.09 14.42 20.94
N LEU A 166 26.10 15.71 20.59
CA LEU A 166 26.57 16.15 19.27
C LEU A 166 28.02 15.72 19.02
N GLY A 167 28.87 15.77 20.05
CA GLY A 167 30.25 15.32 19.97
C GLY A 167 30.41 13.84 19.60
N GLU A 168 29.50 12.97 20.04
CA GLU A 168 29.56 11.53 19.80
C GLU A 168 29.35 11.16 18.33
N HIS A 169 28.60 11.97 17.59
CA HIS A 169 28.20 11.69 16.21
C HIS A 169 29.17 12.21 15.14
N ILE A 170 29.92 13.29 15.40
CA ILE A 170 30.86 13.86 14.40
C ILE A 170 31.96 12.88 13.90
N PRO A 171 32.47 11.90 14.69
CA PRO A 171 33.47 10.95 14.21
C PRO A 171 32.99 10.09 13.03
N GLU A 172 31.70 9.74 12.97
CA GLU A 172 31.13 8.88 11.92
C GLU A 172 31.24 9.55 10.54
N LEU A 173 30.79 10.81 10.42
CA LEU A 173 30.93 11.60 9.19
C LEU A 173 32.40 11.83 8.81
N ARG A 174 33.27 12.05 9.79
CA ARG A 174 34.72 12.22 9.53
C ARG A 174 35.36 10.94 9.03
N ARG A 175 34.89 9.77 9.48
CA ARG A 175 35.35 8.44 9.02
C ARG A 175 34.99 8.23 7.56
N MET A 176 33.76 8.58 7.14
CA MET A 176 33.34 8.54 5.73
C MET A 176 34.23 9.43 4.85
N ASN A 177 34.65 10.59 5.38
CA ASN A 177 35.55 11.53 4.72
C ASN A 177 37.06 11.23 4.86
N SER A 178 37.43 10.12 5.50
CA SER A 178 38.83 9.72 5.65
C SER A 178 39.44 9.25 4.32
N LYS A 179 40.78 9.19 4.22
CA LYS A 179 41.46 8.67 3.02
C LYS A 179 40.99 7.25 2.65
N ALA A 180 40.72 6.40 3.65
CA ALA A 180 40.21 5.06 3.46
C ALA A 180 38.73 5.04 3.02
N GLY A 181 37.88 5.89 3.59
CA GLY A 181 36.48 6.05 3.16
C GLY A 181 36.38 6.55 1.71
N VAL A 182 37.15 7.58 1.37
CA VAL A 182 37.19 8.14 0.01
C VAL A 182 37.66 7.11 -1.04
N ALA A 183 38.59 6.22 -0.68
CA ALA A 183 39.04 5.15 -1.57
C ALA A 183 37.93 4.15 -1.92
N LYS A 184 36.99 3.91 -1.00
CA LYS A 184 35.83 3.02 -1.19
C LYS A 184 34.69 3.68 -1.98
N GLY A 185 34.68 5.02 -2.13
CA GLY A 185 33.66 5.74 -2.87
C GLY A 185 32.26 5.59 -2.24
N TRP A 186 31.22 5.46 -3.08
CA TRP A 186 29.83 5.28 -2.63
C TRP A 186 29.63 4.07 -1.71
N LYS A 187 30.45 3.02 -1.85
CA LYS A 187 30.38 1.82 -0.97
C LYS A 187 30.79 2.06 0.48
N ALA A 188 31.33 3.23 0.81
CA ALA A 188 31.61 3.63 2.19
C ALA A 188 30.53 4.54 2.79
N VAL A 189 29.50 4.88 2.02
CA VAL A 189 28.34 5.62 2.50
C VAL A 189 27.27 4.60 2.84
N ASP A 190 26.92 4.57 4.11
CA ASP A 190 25.76 3.84 4.60
C ASP A 190 24.62 4.86 4.77
N PHE A 191 23.55 4.69 3.98
CA PHE A 191 22.42 5.62 4.01
C PHE A 191 21.57 5.47 5.27
N GLU A 192 21.55 4.29 5.88
CA GLU A 192 20.80 4.03 7.11
C GLU A 192 21.51 4.67 8.31
N GLU A 193 22.84 4.54 8.40
CA GLU A 193 23.64 5.27 9.41
C GLU A 193 23.45 6.79 9.27
N LEU A 194 23.38 7.32 8.05
CA LEU A 194 23.14 8.74 7.79
C LEU A 194 21.73 9.20 8.19
N ALA A 195 20.71 8.37 7.96
CA ALA A 195 19.34 8.67 8.39
C ALA A 195 19.23 8.68 9.92
N ASN A 196 19.81 7.68 10.60
CA ASN A 196 19.85 7.61 12.07
C ASN A 196 20.58 8.81 12.69
N LEU A 197 21.66 9.26 12.04
CA LEU A 197 22.38 10.47 12.43
C LEU A 197 21.47 11.71 12.31
N GLU A 198 20.77 11.86 11.20
CA GLU A 198 19.87 12.99 10.95
C GLU A 198 18.75 13.09 12.01
N ASP A 199 18.13 11.95 12.34
CA ASP A 199 17.08 11.87 13.35
C ASP A 199 17.63 12.22 14.74
N SER A 200 18.83 11.73 15.06
CA SER A 200 19.51 12.05 16.32
C SER A 200 19.80 13.55 16.43
N LEU A 201 20.30 14.18 15.36
CA LEU A 201 20.56 15.63 15.32
C LEU A 201 19.26 16.44 15.46
N SER A 202 18.17 15.99 14.84
CA SER A 202 16.86 16.64 14.90
C SER A 202 16.27 16.58 16.32
N ASN A 203 16.39 15.44 17.00
CA ASN A 203 15.99 15.31 18.41
C ASN A 203 16.83 16.19 19.34
N ILE A 204 18.13 16.29 19.08
CA ILE A 204 19.03 17.15 19.86
C ILE A 204 18.69 18.63 19.65
N MET A 205 18.23 19.04 18.45
CA MET A 205 17.87 20.41 18.09
C MET A 205 16.87 21.04 19.07
N GLU A 206 15.91 20.27 19.58
CA GLU A 206 14.85 20.76 20.48
C GLU A 206 15.43 21.40 21.77
N ASN A 207 16.65 21.03 22.14
CA ASN A 207 17.31 21.51 23.35
C ASN A 207 18.09 22.82 23.15
N PHE A 208 18.23 23.32 21.91
CA PHE A 208 19.09 24.46 21.60
C PHE A 208 18.33 25.66 21.02
N PRO A 209 18.77 26.90 21.35
CA PRO A 209 18.39 28.07 20.57
C PRO A 209 18.84 27.91 19.10
N PRO A 210 18.02 28.33 18.11
CA PRO A 210 18.30 28.08 16.68
C PRO A 210 19.69 28.54 16.22
N SER A 211 20.13 29.73 16.66
CA SER A 211 21.43 30.30 16.28
C SER A 211 22.62 29.50 16.84
N LEU A 212 22.47 28.93 18.03
CA LEU A 212 23.51 28.10 18.65
C LEU A 212 23.56 26.73 17.97
N PHE A 213 22.40 26.13 17.69
CA PHE A 213 22.32 24.88 16.95
C PHE A 213 22.98 24.98 15.57
N GLN A 214 22.65 26.02 14.79
CA GLN A 214 23.26 26.24 13.48
C GLN A 214 24.79 26.32 13.55
N LEU A 215 25.32 26.99 14.57
CA LEU A 215 26.77 27.07 14.78
C LEU A 215 27.38 25.71 15.14
N LEU A 216 26.73 24.94 16.03
CA LEU A 216 27.21 23.65 16.49
C LEU A 216 27.05 22.54 15.45
N VAL A 217 26.10 22.66 14.52
CA VAL A 217 25.90 21.71 13.41
C VAL A 217 26.73 22.05 12.18
N HIS A 218 27.27 23.26 12.08
CA HIS A 218 28.11 23.68 10.96
C HIS A 218 29.27 22.71 10.61
N PRO A 219 29.97 22.08 11.58
CA PRO A 219 30.92 21.00 11.29
C PRO A 219 30.33 19.81 10.52
N PHE A 220 29.11 19.39 10.84
CA PHE A 220 28.41 18.29 10.16
C PHE A 220 28.06 18.67 8.72
N ALA A 221 27.45 19.86 8.53
CA ALA A 221 27.16 20.39 7.22
C ALA A 221 28.43 20.49 6.35
N PHE A 222 29.55 20.91 6.94
CA PHE A 222 30.84 20.93 6.24
C PHE A 222 31.29 19.53 5.81
N GLN A 223 31.20 18.51 6.69
CA GLN A 223 31.57 17.14 6.33
C GLN A 223 30.67 16.58 5.21
N ILE A 224 29.36 16.83 5.25
CA ILE A 224 28.43 16.44 4.19
C ILE A 224 28.77 17.14 2.87
N ALA A 225 28.98 18.46 2.88
CA ALA A 225 29.36 19.21 1.69
C ALA A 225 30.67 18.68 1.08
N ALA A 226 31.64 18.35 1.92
CA ALA A 226 32.91 17.75 1.49
C ALA A 226 32.69 16.35 0.87
N LEU A 227 31.83 15.53 1.48
CA LEU A 227 31.46 14.20 0.98
C LEU A 227 30.80 14.30 -0.40
N MET A 228 29.78 15.14 -0.52
CA MET A 228 29.06 15.41 -1.78
C MET A 228 30.00 15.91 -2.87
N LYS A 229 30.90 16.85 -2.57
CA LYS A 229 31.86 17.36 -3.56
C LYS A 229 32.84 16.29 -4.04
N ARG A 230 33.22 15.36 -3.17
CA ARG A 230 34.18 14.27 -3.48
C ARG A 230 33.52 13.14 -4.26
N LEU A 231 32.25 12.82 -3.96
CA LEU A 231 31.52 11.73 -4.58
C LEU A 231 30.74 12.15 -5.83
N GLY A 232 30.28 13.40 -5.90
CA GLY A 232 29.50 13.94 -7.03
C GLY A 232 30.25 13.90 -8.36
N GLY A 233 31.58 14.00 -8.35
CA GLY A 233 32.41 13.86 -9.56
C GLY A 233 32.49 12.44 -10.13
N LYS A 234 32.04 11.41 -9.38
CA LYS A 234 32.05 10.00 -9.80
C LYS A 234 30.74 9.55 -10.46
N GLY A 235 29.76 10.45 -10.62
CA GLY A 235 28.65 10.27 -11.57
C GLY A 235 27.70 9.11 -11.27
N ASP A 236 27.32 8.92 -10.00
CA ASP A 236 26.19 8.04 -9.65
C ASP A 236 25.01 8.88 -9.11
N PRO A 237 24.11 9.31 -10.01
CA PRO A 237 22.92 10.08 -9.65
C PRO A 237 21.97 9.37 -8.67
N SER A 238 21.89 8.04 -8.69
CA SER A 238 21.03 7.26 -7.80
C SER A 238 21.58 7.30 -6.36
N SER A 239 22.89 7.07 -6.19
CA SER A 239 23.52 7.23 -4.88
C SER A 239 23.48 8.67 -4.35
N MET A 240 23.54 9.68 -5.23
CA MET A 240 23.33 11.08 -4.84
C MET A 240 21.90 11.33 -4.35
N ALA A 241 20.90 10.75 -5.02
CA ALA A 241 19.50 10.86 -4.60
C ALA A 241 19.30 10.18 -3.23
N GLY A 242 19.81 8.97 -3.04
CA GLY A 242 19.78 8.27 -1.75
C GLY A 242 20.43 9.06 -0.62
N LEU A 243 21.60 9.67 -0.87
CA LEU A 243 22.27 10.55 0.10
C LEU A 243 21.40 11.75 0.45
N VAL A 244 20.85 12.44 -0.55
CA VAL A 244 20.01 13.61 -0.31
C VAL A 244 18.76 13.22 0.47
N SER A 245 18.13 12.07 0.20
CA SER A 245 16.94 11.61 0.93
C SER A 245 17.23 11.12 2.35
N ALA A 246 18.43 10.63 2.65
CA ALA A 246 18.83 10.21 3.99
C ALA A 246 19.06 11.38 4.97
N ILE A 247 19.46 12.56 4.48
CA ILE A 247 19.87 13.70 5.35
C ILE A 247 19.17 15.02 4.98
N PRO A 248 17.84 15.13 5.09
CA PRO A 248 17.06 16.31 4.69
C PRO A 248 17.50 17.66 5.25
N THR A 249 17.68 17.78 6.55
CA THR A 249 17.99 19.04 7.26
C THR A 249 19.44 19.41 7.08
N LEU A 250 20.36 18.44 7.15
CA LEU A 250 21.77 18.69 6.82
C LEU A 250 21.95 19.07 5.36
N PHE A 251 21.24 18.42 4.43
CA PHE A 251 21.28 18.80 3.02
C PHE A 251 20.71 20.20 2.79
N GLN A 252 19.59 20.56 3.43
CA GLN A 252 19.06 21.93 3.41
C GLN A 252 20.11 22.95 3.88
N SER A 253 20.83 22.63 4.95
CA SER A 253 21.89 23.47 5.50
C SER A 253 23.09 23.63 4.54
N VAL A 254 23.36 22.61 3.71
CA VAL A 254 24.46 22.62 2.73
C VAL A 254 24.07 23.31 1.43
N ALA A 255 22.89 23.02 0.90
CA ALA A 255 22.43 23.48 -0.41
C ALA A 255 21.71 24.84 -0.36
N GLY A 256 21.28 25.29 0.82
CA GLY A 256 20.65 26.58 1.03
C GLY A 256 19.32 26.72 0.27
N GLU A 257 19.11 27.87 -0.36
CA GLU A 257 17.87 28.19 -1.10
C GLU A 257 17.59 27.22 -2.27
N ASN A 258 18.63 26.61 -2.84
CA ASN A 258 18.49 25.70 -3.98
C ASN A 258 18.21 24.25 -3.57
N ALA A 259 18.19 23.94 -2.26
CA ALA A 259 18.04 22.57 -1.78
C ALA A 259 16.76 21.90 -2.32
N ASP A 260 15.63 22.59 -2.26
CA ASP A 260 14.36 22.06 -2.73
C ASP A 260 14.36 21.76 -4.23
N GLU A 261 14.96 22.65 -5.03
CA GLU A 261 15.08 22.47 -6.48
C GLU A 261 15.98 21.28 -6.82
N ILE A 262 17.17 21.20 -6.21
CA ILE A 262 18.13 20.12 -6.45
C ILE A 262 17.56 18.76 -6.04
N ARG A 263 16.91 18.71 -4.87
CA ARG A 263 16.25 17.50 -4.39
C ARG A 263 15.12 17.10 -5.34
N ALA A 264 14.26 18.02 -5.75
CA ALA A 264 13.19 17.72 -6.71
C ALA A 264 13.73 17.20 -8.05
N GLN A 265 14.85 17.73 -8.55
CA GLN A 265 15.50 17.24 -9.77
C GLN A 265 16.07 15.83 -9.61
N LEU A 266 16.80 15.56 -8.52
CA LEU A 266 17.38 14.24 -8.24
C LEU A 266 16.30 13.17 -8.06
N LEU A 267 15.26 13.51 -7.33
CA LEU A 267 14.11 12.66 -7.06
C LEU A 267 13.23 12.39 -8.29
N ARG A 268 13.16 13.33 -9.24
CA ARG A 268 12.53 13.10 -10.54
C ARG A 268 13.33 12.13 -11.40
N ALA A 269 14.66 12.20 -11.33
CA ALA A 269 15.54 11.29 -12.06
C ALA A 269 15.63 9.90 -11.42
N HIS A 270 15.50 9.82 -10.09
CA HIS A 270 15.63 8.60 -9.28
C HIS A 270 14.48 8.47 -8.26
N PRO A 271 13.26 8.10 -8.70
CA PRO A 271 12.11 7.92 -7.83
C PRO A 271 12.31 6.86 -6.75
N GLU A 272 13.15 5.86 -7.01
CA GLU A 272 13.43 4.71 -6.15
C GLU A 272 14.17 5.06 -4.85
N SER A 273 14.78 6.26 -4.79
CA SER A 273 15.59 6.70 -3.64
C SER A 273 14.79 7.42 -2.55
N MET A 274 13.45 7.48 -2.65
CA MET A 274 12.62 8.08 -1.61
C MET A 274 12.72 7.33 -0.29
N SER A 275 12.93 8.06 0.80
CA SER A 275 12.92 7.54 2.17
C SER A 275 11.59 7.83 2.88
N ALA A 276 11.30 7.11 3.97
CA ALA A 276 10.13 7.36 4.82
C ALA A 276 10.07 8.81 5.35
N ALA A 277 11.23 9.47 5.49
CA ALA A 277 11.32 10.88 5.89
C ALA A 277 10.69 11.85 4.87
N GLU A 278 10.44 11.43 3.62
CA GLU A 278 9.77 12.25 2.61
C GLU A 278 8.23 12.24 2.72
N ILE A 279 7.66 11.31 3.49
CA ILE A 279 6.21 11.09 3.56
C ILE A 279 5.43 12.32 4.05
N PRO A 280 5.81 12.99 5.16
CA PRO A 280 5.10 14.21 5.60
C PRO A 280 5.13 15.32 4.55
N ARG A 281 6.22 15.40 3.78
CA ARG A 281 6.36 16.39 2.70
C ARG A 281 5.48 16.03 1.50
N LEU A 282 5.40 14.76 1.13
CA LEU A 282 4.49 14.29 0.08
C LEU A 282 3.04 14.57 0.44
N GLU A 283 2.64 14.34 1.70
CA GLU A 283 1.32 14.70 2.20
C GLU A 283 1.06 16.21 2.12
N SER A 284 2.06 17.03 2.47
CA SER A 284 1.99 18.48 2.30
C SER A 284 1.83 18.90 0.83
N GLN A 285 2.57 18.26 -0.09
CA GLN A 285 2.45 18.47 -1.54
C GLN A 285 1.09 18.01 -2.08
N ILE A 286 0.53 16.92 -1.57
CA ILE A 286 -0.83 16.47 -1.90
C ILE A 286 -1.87 17.49 -1.41
N ALA A 287 -1.67 18.06 -0.22
CA ALA A 287 -2.62 19.03 0.35
C ALA A 287 -2.56 20.41 -0.32
N THR A 288 -1.38 20.87 -0.71
CA THR A 288 -1.16 22.27 -1.14
C THR A 288 -0.74 22.44 -2.60
N GLY A 289 -0.30 21.37 -3.25
CA GLY A 289 0.17 21.40 -4.64
C GLY A 289 -0.95 21.66 -5.64
N SER A 290 -0.55 22.15 -6.81
CA SER A 290 -1.43 22.25 -7.98
C SER A 290 -1.79 20.87 -8.54
N PHE A 291 -2.84 20.81 -9.35
CA PHE A 291 -3.26 19.58 -10.00
C PHE A 291 -2.18 18.97 -10.90
N GLU A 292 -1.49 19.81 -11.67
CA GLU A 292 -0.39 19.39 -12.55
C GLU A 292 0.77 18.79 -11.74
N GLU A 293 1.09 19.37 -10.58
CA GLU A 293 2.10 18.83 -9.66
C GLU A 293 1.68 17.47 -9.08
N LYS A 294 0.40 17.32 -8.71
CA LYS A 294 -0.16 16.05 -8.23
C LYS A 294 -0.11 14.96 -9.31
N LEU A 295 -0.40 15.28 -10.57
CA LEU A 295 -0.29 14.33 -11.68
C LEU A 295 1.15 13.87 -11.94
N VAL A 296 2.12 14.80 -11.85
CA VAL A 296 3.55 14.46 -11.94
C VAL A 296 3.95 13.55 -10.78
N LEU A 297 3.50 13.88 -9.57
CA LEU A 297 3.76 13.05 -8.39
C LEU A 297 3.14 11.66 -8.54
N LEU A 298 1.93 11.54 -9.10
CA LEU A 298 1.24 10.26 -9.29
C LEU A 298 2.05 9.34 -10.21
N ASN A 299 2.53 9.86 -11.34
CA ASN A 299 3.36 9.08 -12.26
C ASN A 299 4.68 8.65 -11.61
N ARG A 300 5.30 9.54 -10.83
CA ARG A 300 6.53 9.23 -10.09
C ARG A 300 6.33 8.11 -9.08
N MET A 301 5.26 8.18 -8.28
CA MET A 301 4.94 7.14 -7.30
C MET A 301 4.54 5.82 -7.97
N ARG A 302 3.84 5.86 -9.11
CA ARG A 302 3.49 4.66 -9.88
C ARG A 302 4.73 3.88 -10.34
N GLU A 303 5.72 4.55 -10.91
CA GLU A 303 6.96 3.89 -11.37
C GLU A 303 7.73 3.27 -10.20
N MET A 304 7.82 3.98 -9.08
CA MET A 304 8.44 3.46 -7.85
C MET A 304 7.74 2.18 -7.36
N LEU A 305 6.41 2.21 -7.19
CA LEU A 305 5.66 1.06 -6.67
C LEU A 305 5.70 -0.15 -7.63
N LYS A 306 5.68 0.09 -8.95
CA LYS A 306 5.80 -0.98 -9.95
C LYS A 306 7.18 -1.65 -9.93
N GLN A 307 8.26 -0.90 -9.75
CA GLN A 307 9.61 -1.47 -9.65
C GLN A 307 9.80 -2.29 -8.37
N LYS A 308 9.16 -1.89 -7.26
CA LYS A 308 9.16 -2.67 -6.00
C LYS A 308 8.38 -3.98 -6.17
N SER A 309 7.16 -3.93 -6.71
CA SER A 309 6.32 -5.11 -6.96
C SER A 309 6.99 -6.19 -7.83
N HIS A 310 7.82 -5.81 -8.80
CA HIS A 310 8.54 -6.77 -9.64
C HIS A 310 9.70 -7.48 -8.93
N LYS A 311 10.28 -6.89 -7.89
CA LYS A 311 11.31 -7.57 -7.07
C LYS A 311 10.71 -8.64 -6.17
N ASP A 312 9.52 -8.36 -5.62
CA ASP A 312 8.81 -9.31 -4.74
C ASP A 312 8.36 -10.57 -5.51
N GLU A 313 7.95 -10.43 -6.77
CA GLU A 313 7.53 -11.57 -7.60
C GLU A 313 8.66 -12.56 -7.94
N GLU A 314 9.93 -12.12 -8.01
CA GLU A 314 11.07 -13.00 -8.28
C GLU A 314 11.50 -13.83 -7.04
N GLU A 315 11.16 -13.37 -5.83
CA GLU A 315 11.51 -14.06 -4.57
C GLU A 315 10.40 -14.97 -4.02
N PHE A 316 9.21 -14.94 -4.63
CA PHE A 316 8.08 -15.83 -4.32
C PHE A 316 8.27 -17.25 -4.91
N LEU A 317 9.32 -17.95 -4.51
CA LEU A 317 9.32 -19.41 -4.50
C LEU A 317 8.46 -19.89 -3.31
N PRO A 318 7.74 -21.03 -3.43
CA PRO A 318 6.72 -21.45 -2.45
C PRO A 318 7.25 -21.88 -1.06
N PHE A 319 8.47 -21.50 -0.68
CA PHE A 319 9.12 -21.83 0.59
C PHE A 319 9.88 -20.68 1.26
N SER A 320 9.61 -19.42 0.93
CA SER A 320 10.18 -18.27 1.66
C SER A 320 9.42 -18.04 2.98
N LEU A 321 9.63 -18.91 3.96
CA LEU A 321 9.14 -18.78 5.36
C LEU A 321 10.23 -18.30 6.33
N PHE A 322 11.41 -17.90 5.82
CA PHE A 322 12.56 -17.44 6.61
C PHE A 322 13.30 -16.25 5.97
N GLY A 323 12.62 -15.48 5.13
CA GLY A 323 13.06 -14.11 4.84
C GLY A 323 12.52 -13.23 5.96
N GLU A 324 13.36 -12.40 6.55
CA GLU A 324 12.89 -11.23 7.30
C GLU A 324 11.90 -10.51 6.38
N GLU A 325 10.65 -10.35 6.82
CA GLU A 325 9.69 -9.50 6.13
C GLU A 325 10.36 -8.12 6.06
N GLU A 326 10.97 -7.78 4.92
CA GLU A 326 11.24 -6.38 4.62
C GLU A 326 9.88 -5.70 4.81
N GLU A 327 9.78 -4.80 5.80
CA GLU A 327 8.55 -4.06 6.08
C GLU A 327 8.10 -3.48 4.75
N VAL A 328 7.07 -4.12 4.16
CA VAL A 328 6.41 -3.60 2.96
C VAL A 328 6.04 -2.19 3.35
N ASP A 329 6.54 -1.22 2.60
CA ASP A 329 6.42 0.21 2.84
C ASP A 329 4.94 0.65 2.69
N GLU A 330 4.06 0.16 3.59
CA GLU A 330 2.61 0.37 3.65
C GLU A 330 2.30 1.87 3.59
N GLU A 331 3.20 2.67 4.13
CA GLU A 331 3.09 4.12 4.18
C GLU A 331 3.22 4.74 2.78
N SER A 332 4.13 4.27 1.91
CA SER A 332 4.17 4.68 0.50
C SER A 332 2.89 4.31 -0.27
N TRP A 333 2.32 3.14 -0.01
CA TRP A 333 1.04 2.71 -0.61
C TRP A 333 -0.13 3.58 -0.11
N ARG A 334 -0.14 3.91 1.19
CA ARG A 334 -1.12 4.82 1.80
C ARG A 334 -1.06 6.20 1.17
N VAL A 335 0.14 6.77 1.00
CA VAL A 335 0.34 8.08 0.37
C VAL A 335 -0.09 8.05 -1.09
N PHE A 336 0.19 6.96 -1.83
CA PHE A 336 -0.26 6.80 -3.22
C PHE A 336 -1.79 6.84 -3.32
N ARG A 337 -2.48 6.09 -2.44
CA ARG A 337 -3.96 6.10 -2.37
C ARG A 337 -4.49 7.48 -2.01
N LEU A 338 -3.87 8.18 -1.07
CA LEU A 338 -4.24 9.56 -0.72
C LEU A 338 -4.12 10.51 -1.91
N LEU A 339 -2.98 10.49 -2.61
CA LEU A 339 -2.75 11.29 -3.81
C LEU A 339 -3.79 10.98 -4.90
N PHE A 340 -4.04 9.70 -5.15
CA PHE A 340 -5.01 9.27 -6.15
C PHE A 340 -6.43 9.76 -5.81
N ASN A 341 -6.82 9.65 -4.55
CA ASN A 341 -8.11 10.13 -4.05
C ASN A 341 -8.26 11.65 -4.21
N GLU A 342 -7.21 12.40 -3.92
CA GLU A 342 -7.21 13.85 -4.05
C GLU A 342 -7.30 14.29 -5.52
N ILE A 343 -6.62 13.58 -6.43
CA ILE A 343 -6.73 13.80 -7.87
C ILE A 343 -8.17 13.54 -8.35
N LEU A 344 -8.79 12.44 -7.92
CA LEU A 344 -10.18 12.15 -8.28
C LEU A 344 -11.15 13.22 -7.76
N ARG A 345 -10.94 13.72 -6.54
CA ARG A 345 -11.73 14.81 -5.96
C ARG A 345 -11.65 16.07 -6.81
N GLU A 346 -10.44 16.48 -7.19
CA GLU A 346 -10.24 17.65 -8.06
C GLU A 346 -10.84 17.47 -9.45
N ILE A 347 -10.73 16.27 -10.03
CA ILE A 347 -11.42 15.95 -11.30
C ILE A 347 -12.94 16.10 -11.13
N GLY A 348 -13.52 15.58 -10.05
CA GLY A 348 -14.95 15.73 -9.72
C GLY A 348 -15.39 17.19 -9.58
N GLU A 349 -14.52 18.06 -9.05
CA GLU A 349 -14.80 19.49 -8.97
C GLU A 349 -14.76 20.18 -10.34
N ARG A 350 -13.77 19.84 -11.18
CA ARG A 350 -13.57 20.42 -12.52
C ARG A 350 -14.58 19.90 -13.57
N THR A 351 -15.13 18.71 -13.36
CA THR A 351 -16.06 18.05 -14.30
C THR A 351 -17.51 18.56 -14.20
N LYS A 352 -17.82 19.46 -13.26
CA LYS A 352 -19.19 20.01 -13.12
C LYS A 352 -19.64 20.84 -14.34
N ASP A 353 -18.69 21.39 -15.10
CA ASP A 353 -18.93 22.31 -16.21
C ASP A 353 -18.55 21.75 -17.60
N ILE A 354 -18.17 20.47 -17.70
CA ILE A 354 -17.74 19.89 -18.99
C ILE A 354 -18.91 19.39 -19.83
N SER A 355 -18.76 19.42 -21.15
CA SER A 355 -19.79 18.92 -22.06
C SER A 355 -19.94 17.38 -21.97
N PRO A 356 -21.11 16.81 -22.33
CA PRO A 356 -21.29 15.35 -22.37
C PRO A 356 -20.28 14.61 -23.25
N ARG A 357 -19.76 15.28 -24.30
CA ARG A 357 -18.73 14.74 -25.18
C ARG A 357 -17.38 14.63 -24.48
N GLU A 358 -16.94 15.71 -23.85
CA GLU A 358 -15.68 15.75 -23.08
C GLU A 358 -15.74 14.79 -21.89
N GLY A 359 -16.90 14.68 -21.23
CA GLY A 359 -17.10 13.70 -20.16
C GLY A 359 -16.99 12.24 -20.64
N LYS A 360 -17.38 11.95 -21.88
CA LYS A 360 -17.20 10.61 -22.47
C LYS A 360 -15.73 10.32 -22.77
N GLU A 361 -14.99 11.29 -23.30
CA GLU A 361 -13.56 11.16 -23.57
C GLU A 361 -12.76 11.00 -22.27
N LEU A 362 -13.07 11.80 -21.24
CA LEU A 362 -12.47 11.68 -19.91
C LEU A 362 -12.69 10.27 -19.32
N ARG A 363 -13.93 9.76 -19.37
CA ARG A 363 -14.24 8.40 -18.90
C ARG A 363 -13.40 7.34 -19.61
N GLN A 364 -13.26 7.43 -20.93
CA GLN A 364 -12.48 6.46 -21.70
C GLN A 364 -10.99 6.45 -21.33
N VAL A 365 -10.39 7.63 -21.12
CA VAL A 365 -8.99 7.75 -20.71
C VAL A 365 -8.79 7.25 -19.28
N MET A 366 -9.66 7.69 -18.36
CA MET A 366 -9.54 7.36 -16.95
C MET A 366 -9.82 5.88 -16.67
N ASP A 367 -10.79 5.26 -17.35
CA ASP A 367 -11.12 3.83 -17.18
C ASP A 367 -9.89 2.94 -17.34
N ARG A 368 -9.07 3.21 -18.37
CA ARG A 368 -7.83 2.46 -18.61
C ARG A 368 -6.78 2.74 -17.53
N ILE A 369 -6.58 4.01 -17.18
CA ILE A 369 -5.61 4.40 -16.15
C ILE A 369 -5.96 3.75 -14.81
N ILE A 370 -7.23 3.75 -14.42
CA ILE A 370 -7.68 3.16 -13.16
C ILE A 370 -7.47 1.64 -13.17
N GLN A 371 -7.82 0.97 -14.27
CA GLN A 371 -7.57 -0.47 -14.42
C GLN A 371 -6.08 -0.82 -14.26
N ASP A 372 -5.18 -0.03 -14.86
CA ASP A 372 -3.73 -0.25 -14.75
C ASP A 372 -3.16 0.02 -13.33
N ASN A 373 -3.90 0.75 -12.50
CA ASN A 373 -3.50 1.05 -11.10
C ASN A 373 -4.30 0.25 -10.08
N PHE A 374 -5.25 -0.60 -10.48
CA PHE A 374 -6.11 -1.34 -9.54
C PHE A 374 -5.31 -2.12 -8.48
N PRO A 375 -4.22 -2.84 -8.85
CA PRO A 375 -3.37 -3.53 -7.87
C PRO A 375 -2.70 -2.59 -6.87
N LEU A 376 -2.53 -1.30 -7.22
CA LEU A 376 -1.92 -0.28 -6.37
C LEU A 376 -2.90 0.39 -5.40
N LEU A 377 -4.21 0.30 -5.69
CA LEU A 377 -5.23 1.09 -5.02
C LEU A 377 -5.99 0.33 -3.93
N ILE A 378 -5.89 -1.00 -3.90
CA ILE A 378 -6.71 -1.90 -3.09
C ILE A 378 -5.82 -3.00 -2.52
N ASP A 379 -6.01 -3.34 -1.24
CA ASP A 379 -5.33 -4.44 -0.57
C ASP A 379 -5.99 -5.78 -0.89
N ASP A 380 -7.31 -5.88 -0.72
CA ASP A 380 -8.07 -7.10 -1.02
C ASP A 380 -9.09 -6.86 -2.15
N PRO A 381 -8.77 -7.27 -3.41
CA PRO A 381 -9.74 -7.18 -4.51
C PRO A 381 -10.97 -8.08 -4.32
N GLY A 382 -10.99 -8.94 -3.29
CA GLY A 382 -12.11 -9.76 -2.85
C GLY A 382 -13.02 -9.10 -1.81
N ASP A 383 -12.70 -7.92 -1.26
CA ASP A 383 -13.57 -7.21 -0.31
C ASP A 383 -14.43 -6.14 -1.00
N ALA A 384 -15.71 -6.45 -1.18
CA ALA A 384 -16.67 -5.49 -1.72
C ALA A 384 -16.79 -4.20 -0.88
N LYS A 385 -16.55 -4.25 0.44
CA LYS A 385 -16.61 -3.06 1.29
C LYS A 385 -15.42 -2.14 1.09
N GLU A 386 -14.26 -2.67 0.75
CA GLU A 386 -13.05 -1.90 0.43
C GLU A 386 -13.17 -1.27 -0.98
N LEU A 387 -13.70 -2.03 -1.93
CA LEU A 387 -13.90 -1.56 -3.31
C LEU A 387 -14.98 -0.48 -3.46
N ALA A 388 -16.06 -0.56 -2.67
CA ALA A 388 -17.22 0.32 -2.84
C ALA A 388 -16.91 1.82 -2.68
N PRO A 389 -16.12 2.27 -1.68
CA PRO A 389 -15.69 3.66 -1.57
C PRO A 389 -14.91 4.16 -2.79
N LEU A 390 -13.95 3.37 -3.30
CA LEU A 390 -13.17 3.75 -4.48
C LEU A 390 -14.10 3.91 -5.70
N LEU A 391 -14.96 2.94 -5.96
CA LEU A 391 -15.89 2.97 -7.08
C LEU A 391 -16.90 4.13 -6.97
N SER A 392 -17.36 4.45 -5.75
CA SER A 392 -18.25 5.59 -5.51
C SER A 392 -17.55 6.93 -5.82
N ARG A 393 -16.27 7.06 -5.48
CA ARG A 393 -15.47 8.25 -5.85
C ARG A 393 -15.26 8.38 -7.35
N LEU A 394 -15.11 7.26 -8.05
CA LEU A 394 -15.05 7.25 -9.51
C LEU A 394 -16.36 7.69 -10.16
N VAL A 395 -17.50 7.35 -9.56
CA VAL A 395 -18.81 7.87 -9.96
C VAL A 395 -18.85 9.39 -9.78
N GLU A 396 -18.48 9.89 -8.59
CA GLU A 396 -18.48 11.32 -8.26
C GLU A 396 -17.53 12.12 -9.16
N ALA A 397 -16.39 11.55 -9.53
CA ALA A 397 -15.42 12.15 -10.46
C ALA A 397 -15.83 12.04 -11.94
N HIS A 398 -16.98 11.41 -12.25
CA HIS A 398 -17.38 11.07 -13.61
C HIS A 398 -16.31 10.27 -14.39
N CYS A 399 -15.53 9.44 -13.67
CA CYS A 399 -14.42 8.64 -14.20
C CYS A 399 -14.76 7.14 -14.31
N LEU A 400 -15.95 6.71 -13.89
CA LEU A 400 -16.37 5.32 -13.98
C LEU A 400 -16.64 4.94 -15.46
N GLY A 401 -15.82 4.05 -16.02
CA GLY A 401 -15.99 3.50 -17.36
C GLY A 401 -16.78 2.19 -17.39
N LYS A 402 -16.87 1.56 -18.58
CA LYS A 402 -17.72 0.39 -18.84
C LYS A 402 -17.34 -0.81 -17.96
N ARG A 403 -16.06 -1.18 -17.91
CA ARG A 403 -15.57 -2.33 -17.14
C ARG A 403 -15.69 -2.10 -15.65
N LEU A 404 -15.30 -0.93 -15.18
CA LEU A 404 -15.43 -0.56 -13.77
C LEU A 404 -16.90 -0.45 -13.35
N ALA A 405 -17.82 -0.09 -14.24
CA ALA A 405 -19.25 -0.12 -13.97
C ALA A 405 -19.80 -1.55 -13.81
N LEU A 406 -19.31 -2.52 -14.58
CA LEU A 406 -19.62 -3.95 -14.34
C LEU A 406 -19.14 -4.42 -12.97
N LEU A 407 -17.91 -4.04 -12.59
CA LEU A 407 -17.39 -4.30 -11.25
C LEU A 407 -18.24 -3.62 -10.17
N ALA A 408 -18.61 -2.35 -10.39
CA ALA A 408 -19.45 -1.60 -9.47
C ALA A 408 -20.84 -2.24 -9.27
N LEU A 409 -21.44 -2.85 -10.29
CA LEU A 409 -22.70 -3.59 -10.12
C LEU A 409 -22.58 -4.72 -9.08
N ILE A 410 -21.54 -5.56 -9.19
CA ILE A 410 -21.37 -6.69 -8.28
C ILE A 410 -20.89 -6.23 -6.90
N VAL A 411 -20.00 -5.24 -6.84
CA VAL A 411 -19.52 -4.66 -5.58
C VAL A 411 -20.67 -3.98 -4.84
N ALA A 412 -21.53 -3.23 -5.53
CA ALA A 412 -22.70 -2.60 -4.94
C ALA A 412 -23.63 -3.62 -4.27
N LYS A 413 -23.83 -4.80 -4.89
CA LYS A 413 -24.61 -5.89 -4.30
C LYS A 413 -23.95 -6.44 -3.02
N GLY A 414 -22.64 -6.70 -3.07
CA GLY A 414 -21.87 -7.20 -1.93
C GLY A 414 -21.83 -6.21 -0.74
N ALA A 415 -21.61 -4.93 -1.03
CA ALA A 415 -21.55 -3.85 -0.06
C ALA A 415 -22.93 -3.30 0.36
N ARG A 416 -24.02 -3.76 -0.28
CA ARG A 416 -25.40 -3.24 -0.11
C ARG A 416 -25.50 -1.72 -0.38
N ASN A 417 -24.82 -1.24 -1.40
CA ASN A 417 -24.78 0.18 -1.79
C ASN A 417 -25.71 0.45 -2.98
N VAL A 418 -26.94 0.87 -2.70
CA VAL A 418 -27.97 1.15 -3.73
C VAL A 418 -27.58 2.33 -4.64
N SER A 419 -26.91 3.34 -4.10
CA SER A 419 -26.46 4.51 -4.88
C SER A 419 -25.44 4.10 -5.96
N LEU A 420 -24.45 3.30 -5.57
CA LEU A 420 -23.43 2.78 -6.48
C LEU A 420 -24.06 1.88 -7.56
N GLN A 421 -25.04 1.06 -7.19
CA GLN A 421 -25.77 0.23 -8.15
C GLN A 421 -26.44 1.07 -9.23
N HIS A 422 -27.25 2.07 -8.85
CA HIS A 422 -27.92 2.94 -9.82
C HIS A 422 -26.96 3.75 -10.70
N ALA A 423 -25.85 4.20 -10.12
CA ALA A 423 -24.82 4.89 -10.90
C ALA A 423 -24.17 3.96 -11.93
N ALA A 424 -23.85 2.73 -11.54
CA ALA A 424 -23.29 1.72 -12.44
C ALA A 424 -24.27 1.35 -13.56
N GLU A 425 -25.55 1.14 -13.24
CA GLU A 425 -26.62 0.90 -14.23
C GLU A 425 -26.68 2.05 -15.26
N SER A 426 -26.72 3.30 -14.78
CA SER A 426 -26.76 4.49 -15.61
C SER A 426 -25.54 4.61 -16.54
N VAL A 427 -24.33 4.33 -16.04
CA VAL A 427 -23.11 4.34 -16.86
C VAL A 427 -23.15 3.26 -17.94
N LEU A 428 -23.61 2.05 -17.62
CA LEU A 428 -23.71 0.96 -18.58
C LEU A 428 -24.77 1.23 -19.65
N ASP A 429 -25.90 1.85 -19.30
CA ASP A 429 -26.95 2.24 -20.24
C ASP A 429 -26.47 3.31 -21.24
N GLN A 430 -25.50 4.14 -20.84
CA GLN A 430 -24.92 5.21 -21.66
C GLN A 430 -23.64 4.78 -22.41
N SER A 431 -23.13 3.59 -22.13
CA SER A 431 -21.90 3.05 -22.70
C SER A 431 -22.15 2.24 -23.97
N ALA A 432 -21.07 1.85 -24.66
CA ALA A 432 -21.17 0.82 -25.68
C ALA A 432 -21.63 -0.51 -25.05
N PRO A 433 -22.28 -1.41 -25.81
CA PRO A 433 -22.62 -2.74 -25.33
C PRO A 433 -21.42 -3.43 -24.66
N VAL A 434 -21.72 -4.17 -23.60
CA VAL A 434 -20.75 -5.04 -22.95
C VAL A 434 -20.38 -6.14 -23.94
N ASP A 435 -19.11 -6.50 -24.00
CA ASP A 435 -18.62 -7.56 -24.86
C ASP A 435 -18.05 -8.73 -24.03
N ILE A 436 -17.70 -9.82 -24.72
CA ILE A 436 -17.11 -11.03 -24.13
C ILE A 436 -15.86 -10.69 -23.31
N GLY A 437 -15.01 -9.77 -23.81
CA GLY A 437 -13.74 -9.43 -23.17
C GLY A 437 -13.93 -8.70 -21.83
N ASP A 438 -14.95 -7.85 -21.72
CA ASP A 438 -15.27 -7.19 -20.44
C ASP A 438 -15.75 -8.18 -19.37
N MET A 439 -16.57 -9.14 -19.77
CA MET A 439 -17.11 -10.16 -18.88
C MET A 439 -16.04 -11.16 -18.47
N GLU A 440 -15.16 -11.54 -19.39
CA GLU A 440 -14.00 -12.40 -19.09
C GLU A 440 -13.05 -11.73 -18.08
N TRP A 441 -12.77 -10.44 -18.26
CA TRP A 441 -11.99 -9.65 -17.31
C TRP A 441 -12.61 -9.67 -15.91
N LEU A 442 -13.91 -9.37 -15.80
CA LEU A 442 -14.62 -9.33 -14.53
C LEU A 442 -14.60 -10.69 -13.81
N LEU A 443 -14.99 -11.75 -14.53
CA LEU A 443 -15.14 -13.08 -13.98
C LEU A 443 -13.80 -13.76 -13.68
N THR A 444 -12.70 -13.32 -14.30
CA THR A 444 -11.38 -13.89 -14.04
C THR A 444 -10.64 -13.14 -12.95
N VAL A 445 -10.59 -11.81 -13.01
CA VAL A 445 -9.83 -10.99 -12.07
C VAL A 445 -10.52 -10.93 -10.70
N PHE A 446 -11.85 -10.89 -10.67
CA PHE A 446 -12.62 -10.64 -9.44
C PHE A 446 -13.39 -11.87 -8.95
N ARG A 447 -12.92 -13.07 -9.28
CA ARG A 447 -13.46 -14.34 -8.75
C ARG A 447 -13.67 -14.32 -7.22
N PRO A 448 -12.73 -13.81 -6.39
CA PRO A 448 -12.90 -13.80 -4.94
C PRO A 448 -14.14 -13.04 -4.45
N LEU A 449 -14.65 -12.05 -5.21
CA LEU A 449 -15.83 -11.29 -4.81
C LEU A 449 -17.10 -12.12 -4.80
N TYR A 450 -17.26 -13.03 -5.77
CA TYR A 450 -18.53 -13.72 -5.98
C TYR A 450 -18.47 -15.22 -5.72
N TYR A 451 -17.30 -15.84 -5.65
CA TYR A 451 -17.17 -17.27 -5.41
C TYR A 451 -16.69 -17.55 -3.98
N PRO A 452 -17.38 -18.40 -3.19
CA PRO A 452 -18.56 -19.22 -3.54
C PRO A 452 -19.92 -18.51 -3.35
N GLY A 453 -19.93 -17.22 -3.00
CA GLY A 453 -21.15 -16.44 -2.69
C GLY A 453 -21.89 -15.89 -3.93
N LEU A 454 -22.55 -16.76 -4.70
CA LEU A 454 -23.06 -16.40 -6.04
C LEU A 454 -24.15 -15.32 -6.06
N ARG A 455 -24.86 -15.05 -4.96
CA ARG A 455 -25.89 -13.99 -4.91
C ARG A 455 -25.37 -12.60 -5.28
N ILE A 456 -24.06 -12.39 -5.22
CA ILE A 456 -23.42 -11.14 -5.65
C ILE A 456 -23.55 -10.92 -7.17
N LEU A 457 -23.71 -11.99 -7.95
CA LEU A 457 -23.87 -11.94 -9.41
C LEU A 457 -25.31 -11.66 -9.88
N THR A 458 -26.31 -11.60 -8.98
CA THR A 458 -27.71 -11.37 -9.41
C THR A 458 -27.88 -10.15 -10.32
N PRO A 459 -27.21 -8.99 -10.08
CA PRO A 459 -27.37 -7.85 -10.98
C PRO A 459 -26.93 -8.14 -12.43
N LEU A 460 -25.93 -9.01 -12.62
CA LEU A 460 -25.49 -9.43 -13.96
C LEU A 460 -26.49 -10.41 -14.58
N LEU A 461 -27.00 -11.36 -13.79
CA LEU A 461 -28.00 -12.32 -14.26
C LEU A 461 -29.31 -11.63 -14.68
N ASP A 462 -29.72 -10.59 -13.94
CA ASP A 462 -30.92 -9.80 -14.20
C ASP A 462 -30.75 -8.87 -15.42
N ARG A 463 -29.52 -8.40 -15.67
CA ARG A 463 -29.23 -7.45 -16.75
C ARG A 463 -29.04 -8.12 -18.12
N PHE A 464 -28.46 -9.32 -18.17
CA PHE A 464 -28.16 -10.01 -19.43
C PHE A 464 -29.00 -11.27 -19.71
N PRO A 465 -30.28 -11.41 -19.28
CA PRO A 465 -30.99 -12.69 -19.25
C PRO A 465 -31.25 -13.31 -20.64
N SER A 466 -31.12 -12.52 -21.70
CA SER A 466 -31.36 -12.91 -23.10
C SER A 466 -30.15 -12.75 -24.01
N ASP A 467 -28.98 -12.37 -23.48
CA ASP A 467 -27.76 -12.23 -24.27
C ASP A 467 -27.12 -13.61 -24.50
N SER A 468 -27.16 -14.09 -25.75
CA SER A 468 -26.70 -15.43 -26.09
C SER A 468 -25.18 -15.62 -26.01
N GLU A 469 -24.40 -14.54 -25.99
CA GLU A 469 -22.93 -14.60 -25.97
C GLU A 469 -22.39 -14.38 -24.56
N ILE A 470 -22.89 -13.36 -23.86
CA ILE A 470 -22.42 -12.99 -22.51
C ILE A 470 -22.97 -13.95 -21.46
N TYR A 471 -24.26 -14.25 -21.53
CA TYR A 471 -24.92 -14.97 -20.45
C TYR A 471 -24.28 -16.34 -20.17
N PRO A 472 -23.96 -17.19 -21.18
CA PRO A 472 -23.35 -18.49 -20.92
C PRO A 472 -21.99 -18.43 -20.21
N MET A 473 -21.28 -17.30 -20.26
CA MET A 473 -19.98 -17.16 -19.62
C MET A 473 -20.06 -17.28 -18.09
N ILE A 474 -21.11 -16.74 -17.47
CA ILE A 474 -21.30 -16.76 -16.02
C ILE A 474 -21.42 -18.20 -15.48
N PRO A 475 -22.41 -19.02 -15.90
CA PRO A 475 -22.54 -20.39 -15.41
C PRO A 475 -21.34 -21.26 -15.80
N MET A 476 -20.73 -21.06 -16.98
CA MET A 476 -19.56 -21.83 -17.39
C MET A 476 -18.33 -21.53 -16.53
N LYS A 477 -18.08 -20.25 -16.19
CA LYS A 477 -16.97 -19.89 -15.30
C LYS A 477 -17.19 -20.47 -13.91
N ILE A 478 -18.40 -20.34 -13.36
CA ILE A 478 -18.71 -20.87 -12.03
C ILE A 478 -18.61 -22.40 -12.03
N LEU A 479 -19.03 -23.08 -13.11
CA LEU A 479 -18.87 -24.53 -13.25
C LEU A 479 -17.38 -24.91 -13.19
N HIS A 480 -16.52 -24.22 -13.94
CA HIS A 480 -15.08 -24.46 -13.91
C HIS A 480 -14.49 -24.24 -12.50
N ASP A 481 -14.87 -23.14 -11.83
CA ASP A 481 -14.46 -22.85 -10.45
C ASP A 481 -14.93 -23.94 -9.46
N THR A 482 -16.09 -24.55 -9.74
CA THR A 482 -16.68 -25.64 -8.95
C THR A 482 -15.97 -26.97 -9.21
N GLU A 483 -15.64 -27.28 -10.46
CA GLU A 483 -14.84 -28.45 -10.84
C GLU A 483 -13.48 -28.43 -10.15
N ASP A 484 -12.79 -27.28 -10.18
CA ASP A 484 -11.51 -27.11 -9.50
C ASP A 484 -11.66 -27.24 -7.98
N LEU A 485 -12.73 -26.70 -7.37
CA LEU A 485 -13.00 -26.89 -5.93
C LEU A 485 -13.23 -28.37 -5.57
N VAL A 486 -14.02 -29.11 -6.35
CA VAL A 486 -14.27 -30.54 -6.13
C VAL A 486 -12.99 -31.35 -6.32
N ALA A 487 -12.16 -31.01 -7.32
CA ALA A 487 -10.87 -31.64 -7.55
C ALA A 487 -9.90 -31.40 -6.38
N LEU A 488 -9.72 -30.14 -5.96
CA LEU A 488 -8.85 -29.76 -4.84
C LEU A 488 -9.27 -30.47 -3.55
N ARG A 489 -10.58 -30.52 -3.27
CA ARG A 489 -11.09 -31.24 -2.09
C ARG A 489 -10.80 -32.73 -2.15
N THR A 490 -10.99 -33.35 -3.32
CA THR A 490 -10.68 -34.78 -3.51
C THR A 490 -9.19 -35.06 -3.27
N LEU A 491 -8.31 -34.21 -3.81
CA LEU A 491 -6.87 -34.32 -3.63
C LEU A 491 -6.44 -34.15 -2.17
N THR A 492 -7.05 -33.21 -1.42
CA THR A 492 -6.75 -33.05 0.01
C THR A 492 -7.07 -34.31 0.82
N GLY A 493 -8.12 -35.06 0.45
CA GLY A 493 -8.47 -36.33 1.09
C GLY A 493 -7.57 -37.52 0.72
N LEU A 494 -6.87 -37.44 -0.42
CA LEU A 494 -5.91 -38.47 -0.89
C LEU A 494 -4.49 -38.26 -0.35
N SER A 495 -4.19 -37.07 0.16
CA SER A 495 -2.86 -36.74 0.70
C SER A 495 -2.55 -37.56 1.97
N HIS A 496 -1.36 -38.17 2.02
CA HIS A 496 -0.88 -38.94 3.17
C HIS A 496 0.53 -38.46 3.59
N GLY A 497 0.86 -38.53 4.89
CA GLY A 497 2.22 -38.20 5.40
C GLY A 497 2.33 -36.87 6.16
N LEU A 498 3.51 -36.24 6.13
CA LEU A 498 3.89 -35.07 6.95
C LEU A 498 2.99 -33.84 6.77
N MET A 499 2.25 -33.73 5.66
CA MET A 499 1.33 -32.63 5.36
C MET A 499 -0.13 -32.89 5.78
N ALA A 500 -0.44 -34.05 6.40
CA ALA A 500 -1.81 -34.45 6.73
C ALA A 500 -2.56 -33.48 7.68
N GLY A 501 -1.83 -32.75 8.52
CA GLY A 501 -2.42 -31.72 9.39
C GLY A 501 -2.87 -30.47 8.61
N PHE A 502 -2.05 -30.03 7.66
CA PHE A 502 -2.32 -28.89 6.78
C PHE A 502 -3.47 -29.19 5.80
N THR A 503 -3.48 -30.39 5.22
CA THR A 503 -4.50 -30.79 4.25
C THR A 503 -5.88 -30.99 4.87
N LYS A 504 -5.98 -31.41 6.15
CA LYS A 504 -7.25 -31.42 6.89
C LYS A 504 -7.87 -30.02 7.08
N GLY A 505 -7.03 -29.00 7.27
CA GLY A 505 -7.50 -27.61 7.36
C GLY A 505 -8.10 -27.13 6.04
N LEU A 506 -7.42 -27.42 4.93
CA LEU A 506 -7.89 -27.13 3.58
C LEU A 506 -9.14 -27.93 3.20
N GLU A 507 -9.19 -29.21 3.54
CA GLU A 507 -10.36 -30.06 3.30
C GLU A 507 -11.62 -29.47 3.95
N LYS A 508 -11.52 -29.04 5.21
CA LYS A 508 -12.62 -28.37 5.92
C LYS A 508 -13.02 -27.06 5.25
N LYS A 509 -12.04 -26.24 4.81
CA LYS A 509 -12.30 -24.98 4.10
C LYS A 509 -13.04 -25.24 2.78
N PHE A 510 -12.55 -26.17 1.95
CA PHE A 510 -13.20 -26.50 0.68
C PHE A 510 -14.59 -27.13 0.87
N ALA A 511 -14.79 -27.92 1.92
CA ALA A 511 -16.12 -28.43 2.27
C ALA A 511 -17.10 -27.31 2.64
N GLN A 512 -16.64 -26.32 3.41
CA GLN A 512 -17.43 -25.14 3.74
C GLN A 512 -17.77 -24.30 2.51
N GLU A 513 -16.80 -24.07 1.62
CA GLU A 513 -17.01 -23.35 0.35
C GLU A 513 -18.02 -24.06 -0.53
N PHE A 514 -17.92 -25.38 -0.69
CA PHE A 514 -18.84 -26.17 -1.48
C PHE A 514 -20.26 -26.16 -0.90
N ASN A 515 -20.40 -26.28 0.43
CA ASN A 515 -21.70 -26.20 1.09
C ASN A 515 -22.32 -24.80 0.97
N LYS A 516 -21.51 -23.74 1.06
CA LYS A 516 -21.95 -22.37 0.82
C LYS A 516 -22.43 -22.20 -0.62
N LEU A 517 -21.65 -22.64 -1.61
CA LEU A 517 -22.04 -22.64 -3.03
C LEU A 517 -23.39 -23.35 -3.26
N ARG A 518 -23.55 -24.55 -2.69
CA ARG A 518 -24.78 -25.34 -2.78
C ARG A 518 -25.99 -24.61 -2.19
N GLN A 519 -25.82 -23.95 -1.04
CA GLN A 519 -26.87 -23.15 -0.43
C GLN A 519 -27.24 -21.94 -1.31
N GLU A 520 -26.24 -21.19 -1.78
CA GLU A 520 -26.43 -20.02 -2.65
C GLU A 520 -27.19 -20.39 -3.93
N LEU A 521 -26.85 -21.53 -4.56
CA LEU A 521 -27.54 -22.00 -5.76
C LEU A 521 -28.99 -22.42 -5.52
N LYS A 522 -29.28 -22.97 -4.33
CA LYS A 522 -30.66 -23.28 -3.94
C LYS A 522 -31.49 -22.00 -3.80
N GLU A 523 -30.90 -20.95 -3.26
CA GLU A 523 -31.54 -19.64 -3.09
C GLU A 523 -31.70 -18.90 -4.43
N LEU A 524 -30.82 -19.13 -5.40
CA LEU A 524 -30.94 -18.63 -6.78
C LEU A 524 -31.88 -19.48 -7.65
N GLY A 525 -32.89 -20.08 -7.03
CA GLY A 525 -33.80 -21.08 -7.59
C GLY A 525 -34.45 -20.69 -8.92
N ASP A 526 -34.71 -19.40 -9.11
CA ASP A 526 -35.47 -18.87 -10.24
C ASP A 526 -34.63 -18.73 -11.53
N TYR A 527 -33.29 -18.72 -11.43
CA TYR A 527 -32.39 -18.60 -12.58
C TYR A 527 -32.17 -19.96 -13.25
N GLN A 528 -33.03 -20.30 -14.21
CA GLN A 528 -33.03 -21.56 -14.97
C GLN A 528 -31.68 -21.88 -15.64
N GLN A 529 -30.92 -20.87 -15.99
CA GLN A 529 -29.69 -21.07 -16.71
C GLN A 529 -28.53 -21.53 -15.79
N LEU A 530 -28.71 -21.43 -14.46
CA LEU A 530 -27.83 -22.09 -13.48
C LEU A 530 -28.14 -23.58 -13.33
N ASN A 531 -29.10 -24.14 -14.09
CA ASN A 531 -29.50 -25.55 -13.97
C ASN A 531 -28.35 -26.52 -14.27
N LEU A 532 -27.46 -26.21 -15.21
CA LEU A 532 -26.29 -27.04 -15.50
C LEU A 532 -25.41 -27.20 -14.24
N LEU A 533 -25.16 -26.10 -13.56
CA LEU A 533 -24.38 -26.06 -12.32
C LEU A 533 -25.10 -26.76 -11.15
N ARG A 534 -26.43 -26.61 -11.05
CA ARG A 534 -27.22 -27.35 -10.05
C ARG A 534 -27.13 -28.85 -10.30
N LYS A 535 -27.25 -29.30 -11.55
CA LYS A 535 -27.11 -30.70 -11.94
C LYS A 535 -25.71 -31.23 -11.65
N TYR A 536 -24.67 -30.43 -11.89
CA TYR A 536 -23.31 -30.77 -11.50
C TYR A 536 -23.23 -31.01 -9.98
N ILE A 537 -23.65 -30.06 -9.15
CA ILE A 537 -23.57 -30.20 -7.68
C ILE A 537 -24.43 -31.36 -7.15
N GLU A 538 -25.58 -31.64 -7.78
CA GLU A 538 -26.39 -32.83 -7.47
C GLU A 538 -25.63 -34.14 -7.70
N CYS A 539 -24.76 -34.20 -8.73
CA CYS A 539 -23.93 -35.37 -9.00
C CYS A 539 -22.82 -35.57 -7.96
N PHE A 540 -22.32 -34.47 -7.36
CA PHE A 540 -21.25 -34.47 -6.36
C PHE A 540 -21.77 -34.02 -4.99
N PRO A 541 -22.67 -34.79 -4.32
CA PRO A 541 -23.35 -34.34 -3.10
C PRO A 541 -22.39 -34.05 -1.94
N GLU A 542 -21.28 -34.77 -1.90
CA GLU A 542 -20.21 -34.61 -0.92
C GLU A 542 -19.09 -33.69 -1.44
N GLY A 543 -19.23 -33.05 -2.59
CA GLY A 543 -18.20 -32.14 -3.16
C GLY A 543 -16.85 -32.81 -3.40
N ILE A 544 -16.83 -34.12 -3.66
CA ILE A 544 -15.65 -34.91 -3.99
C ILE A 544 -15.91 -35.75 -5.24
N HIS A 545 -14.87 -36.00 -6.03
CA HIS A 545 -14.96 -36.91 -7.15
C HIS A 545 -15.00 -38.36 -6.68
N THR A 546 -16.03 -39.07 -7.15
CA THR A 546 -16.10 -40.53 -7.13
C THR A 546 -16.41 -41.02 -8.55
N PRO A 547 -16.07 -42.27 -8.90
CA PRO A 547 -16.45 -42.84 -10.19
C PRO A 547 -17.97 -42.81 -10.43
N GLU A 548 -18.77 -43.01 -9.39
CA GLU A 548 -20.24 -42.94 -9.47
C GLU A 548 -20.73 -41.52 -9.76
N ALA A 549 -20.22 -40.53 -9.02
CA ALA A 549 -20.56 -39.12 -9.22
C ALA A 549 -20.19 -38.63 -10.62
N LEU A 550 -18.99 -39.00 -11.10
CA LEU A 550 -18.54 -38.64 -12.44
C LEU A 550 -19.37 -39.35 -13.53
N ASN A 551 -19.75 -40.62 -13.36
CA ASN A 551 -20.66 -41.28 -14.31
C ASN A 551 -22.03 -40.59 -14.37
N ASN A 552 -22.60 -40.21 -13.22
CA ASN A 552 -23.86 -39.46 -13.18
C ASN A 552 -23.74 -38.09 -13.86
N TRP A 553 -22.59 -37.42 -13.71
CA TRP A 553 -22.31 -36.18 -14.42
C TRP A 553 -22.22 -36.38 -15.93
N LEU A 554 -21.51 -37.42 -16.38
CA LEU A 554 -21.41 -37.77 -17.81
C LEU A 554 -22.77 -38.09 -18.45
N GLU A 555 -23.66 -38.78 -17.74
CA GLU A 555 -25.05 -38.97 -18.20
C GLU A 555 -25.80 -37.65 -18.35
N ASN A 556 -25.67 -36.75 -17.38
CA ASN A 556 -26.29 -35.43 -17.48
C ASN A 556 -25.71 -34.63 -18.65
N LEU A 557 -24.39 -34.61 -18.84
CA LEU A 557 -23.74 -33.97 -19.99
C LEU A 557 -24.25 -34.53 -21.32
N ARG A 558 -24.39 -35.85 -21.43
CA ARG A 558 -24.96 -36.51 -22.61
C ARG A 558 -26.39 -36.04 -22.89
N ASN A 559 -27.22 -35.87 -21.85
CA ASN A 559 -28.57 -35.36 -21.97
C ASN A 559 -28.64 -33.86 -22.32
N PHE A 560 -27.68 -33.07 -21.84
CA PHE A 560 -27.59 -31.63 -22.15
C PHE A 560 -27.11 -31.34 -23.58
N TYR A 561 -26.28 -32.20 -24.15
CA TYR A 561 -25.68 -32.02 -25.48
C TYR A 561 -26.01 -33.18 -26.44
N PRO A 562 -27.29 -33.42 -26.79
CA PRO A 562 -27.65 -34.47 -27.71
C PRO A 562 -27.01 -34.22 -29.09
N GLY A 563 -26.25 -35.19 -29.60
CA GLY A 563 -25.51 -35.09 -30.86
C GLY A 563 -24.13 -34.42 -30.77
N ASN A 564 -23.86 -33.60 -29.74
CA ASN A 564 -22.58 -32.92 -29.54
C ASN A 564 -21.77 -33.46 -28.34
N PHE A 565 -22.28 -34.49 -27.65
CA PHE A 565 -21.67 -35.10 -26.47
C PHE A 565 -20.22 -35.52 -26.68
N LEU A 566 -19.88 -36.15 -27.81
CA LEU A 566 -18.51 -36.60 -28.07
C LEU A 566 -17.53 -35.45 -28.26
N SER A 567 -17.98 -34.34 -28.85
CA SER A 567 -17.18 -33.12 -28.98
C SER A 567 -16.93 -32.47 -27.62
N ALA A 568 -17.95 -32.43 -26.74
CA ALA A 568 -17.79 -31.97 -25.36
C ALA A 568 -16.83 -32.88 -24.57
N LEU A 569 -17.00 -34.20 -24.67
CA LEU A 569 -16.15 -35.18 -24.01
C LEU A 569 -14.69 -35.12 -24.49
N ARG A 570 -14.48 -34.86 -25.78
CA ARG A 570 -13.14 -34.65 -26.33
C ARG A 570 -12.45 -33.47 -25.66
N LYS A 571 -13.14 -32.32 -25.49
CA LYS A 571 -12.57 -31.14 -24.82
C LYS A 571 -12.19 -31.44 -23.37
N GLU A 572 -13.04 -32.17 -22.64
CA GLU A 572 -12.73 -32.63 -21.27
C GLU A 572 -11.45 -33.48 -21.22
N LEU A 573 -11.32 -34.45 -22.13
CA LEU A 573 -10.13 -35.29 -22.23
C LEU A 573 -8.88 -34.49 -22.65
N GLU A 574 -9.02 -33.46 -23.49
CA GLU A 574 -7.92 -32.55 -23.84
C GLU A 574 -7.43 -31.77 -22.62
N GLY A 575 -8.37 -31.23 -21.83
CA GLY A 575 -8.06 -30.54 -20.58
C GLY A 575 -7.34 -31.44 -19.57
N LEU A 576 -7.83 -32.67 -19.39
CA LEU A 576 -7.18 -33.68 -18.52
C LEU A 576 -5.79 -34.07 -19.03
N ALA A 577 -5.57 -34.11 -20.36
CA ALA A 577 -4.25 -34.40 -20.93
C ALA A 577 -3.24 -33.29 -20.61
N VAL A 578 -3.66 -32.02 -20.68
CA VAL A 578 -2.83 -30.87 -20.31
C VAL A 578 -2.53 -30.89 -18.81
N LYS A 579 -3.56 -31.05 -17.96
CA LYS A 579 -3.39 -31.13 -16.49
C LYS A 579 -2.44 -32.27 -16.10
N LYS A 580 -2.54 -33.43 -16.75
CA LYS A 580 -1.66 -34.58 -16.52
C LYS A 580 -0.22 -34.34 -16.96
N ALA A 581 0.01 -33.76 -18.14
CA ALA A 581 1.35 -33.43 -18.61
C ALA A 581 2.05 -32.44 -17.66
N SER A 582 1.35 -31.40 -17.22
CA SER A 582 1.87 -30.43 -16.25
C SER A 582 2.18 -31.07 -14.89
N ALA A 583 1.35 -32.01 -14.44
CA ALA A 583 1.58 -32.74 -13.19
C ALA A 583 2.80 -33.68 -13.26
N GLU A 584 3.04 -34.30 -14.42
CA GLU A 584 4.20 -35.17 -14.66
C GLU A 584 5.53 -34.38 -14.75
N ASP A 585 5.49 -33.13 -15.22
CA ASP A 585 6.67 -32.25 -15.32
C ASP A 585 7.06 -31.60 -13.97
N MET A 586 6.10 -31.44 -13.06
CA MET A 586 6.35 -30.91 -11.71
C MET A 586 6.88 -32.01 -10.77
N PHE A 587 8.20 -32.11 -10.64
CA PHE A 587 8.96 -33.09 -9.85
C PHE A 587 8.58 -33.21 -8.34
N PHE A 588 7.69 -32.35 -7.82
CA PHE A 588 7.32 -32.24 -6.41
C PHE A 588 5.85 -32.55 -6.10
N LEU A 589 5.00 -32.84 -7.10
CA LEU A 589 3.61 -33.23 -6.84
C LEU A 589 3.54 -34.71 -6.41
N ASP A 590 2.76 -34.95 -5.36
CA ASP A 590 2.46 -36.28 -4.80
C ASP A 590 1.82 -37.20 -5.86
N ASP A 591 2.13 -38.51 -5.82
CA ASP A 591 1.59 -39.55 -6.71
C ASP A 591 0.04 -39.55 -6.72
N SER A 592 -0.58 -38.99 -5.68
CA SER A 592 -2.03 -38.79 -5.53
C SER A 592 -2.67 -37.95 -6.64
N VAL A 593 -1.99 -36.93 -7.20
CA VAL A 593 -2.53 -36.11 -8.29
C VAL A 593 -2.64 -36.93 -9.58
N THR A 594 -1.59 -37.66 -9.92
CA THR A 594 -1.56 -38.55 -11.09
C THR A 594 -2.57 -39.68 -10.94
N GLN A 595 -2.71 -40.27 -9.75
CA GLN A 595 -3.72 -41.30 -9.46
C GLN A 595 -5.15 -40.77 -9.59
N PHE A 596 -5.42 -39.56 -9.10
CA PHE A 596 -6.71 -38.90 -9.23
C PHE A 596 -7.09 -38.66 -10.70
N LEU A 597 -6.18 -38.09 -11.50
CA LEU A 597 -6.39 -37.87 -12.93
C LEU A 597 -6.58 -39.19 -13.69
N ASP A 598 -5.77 -40.20 -13.38
CA ASP A 598 -5.89 -41.54 -13.95
C ASP A 598 -7.27 -42.18 -13.65
N GLY A 599 -7.79 -41.98 -12.45
CA GLY A 599 -9.12 -42.42 -12.04
C GLY A 599 -10.25 -41.76 -12.83
N GLN A 600 -10.16 -40.45 -13.06
CA GLN A 600 -11.12 -39.72 -13.89
C GLN A 600 -11.13 -40.23 -15.34
N ILE A 601 -9.94 -40.34 -15.96
CA ILE A 601 -9.80 -40.82 -17.34
C ILE A 601 -10.33 -42.26 -17.47
N SER A 602 -10.02 -43.12 -16.49
CA SER A 602 -10.52 -44.50 -16.46
C SER A 602 -12.05 -44.56 -16.34
N THR A 603 -12.65 -43.66 -15.57
CA THR A 603 -14.12 -43.56 -15.46
C THR A 603 -14.74 -43.13 -16.79
N ILE A 604 -14.17 -42.13 -17.46
CA ILE A 604 -14.60 -41.70 -18.80
C ILE A 604 -14.52 -42.84 -19.82
N PHE A 605 -13.42 -43.61 -19.83
CA PHE A 605 -13.29 -44.76 -20.73
C PHE A 605 -14.29 -45.87 -20.43
N ASN A 606 -14.58 -46.13 -19.16
CA ASN A 606 -15.62 -47.07 -18.76
C ASN A 606 -17.03 -46.58 -19.12
N PHE A 607 -17.27 -45.27 -19.10
CA PHE A 607 -18.51 -44.67 -19.56
C PHE A 607 -18.69 -44.89 -21.07
N LEU A 608 -17.68 -44.54 -21.87
CA LEU A 608 -17.70 -44.78 -23.33
C LEU A 608 -17.97 -46.25 -23.69
N LYS A 609 -17.45 -47.19 -22.91
CA LYS A 609 -17.71 -48.63 -23.08
C LYS A 609 -19.17 -49.02 -22.86
N LYS A 610 -19.89 -48.33 -21.98
CA LYS A 610 -21.31 -48.59 -21.69
C LYS A 610 -22.25 -47.93 -22.69
N HIS A 611 -21.81 -46.84 -23.34
CA HIS A 611 -22.59 -46.03 -24.27
C HIS A 611 -22.06 -46.15 -25.72
N GLU A 612 -21.90 -47.38 -26.20
CA GLU A 612 -21.44 -47.65 -27.58
C GLU A 612 -22.35 -47.08 -28.66
N ASP A 613 -23.64 -46.93 -28.36
CA ASP A 613 -24.64 -46.41 -29.30
C ASP A 613 -24.35 -44.96 -29.73
N ASP A 614 -23.74 -44.15 -28.86
CA ASP A 614 -23.36 -42.77 -29.19
C ASP A 614 -22.17 -42.74 -30.16
N LEU A 615 -21.31 -43.76 -30.11
CA LEU A 615 -20.17 -43.91 -31.00
C LEU A 615 -20.59 -44.48 -32.37
N LEU A 616 -21.65 -45.30 -32.38
CA LEU A 616 -22.22 -45.86 -33.62
C LEU A 616 -22.80 -44.77 -34.53
N THR A 617 -23.38 -43.72 -33.95
CA THR A 617 -24.07 -42.65 -34.69
C THR A 617 -23.23 -41.40 -34.94
N ALA A 618 -22.02 -41.33 -34.37
CA ALA A 618 -21.12 -40.19 -34.46
C ALA A 618 -20.56 -39.93 -35.86
N GLU A 619 -20.20 -38.68 -36.17
CA GLU A 619 -19.47 -38.38 -37.40
C GLU A 619 -18.02 -38.92 -37.35
N PRO A 620 -17.45 -39.36 -38.49
CA PRO A 620 -16.06 -39.83 -38.55
C PRO A 620 -15.05 -38.81 -38.00
N GLY A 621 -15.30 -37.51 -38.17
CA GLY A 621 -14.46 -36.42 -37.65
C GLY A 621 -14.41 -36.34 -36.13
N ASP A 622 -15.55 -36.51 -35.46
CA ASP A 622 -15.63 -36.53 -33.99
C ASP A 622 -14.96 -37.77 -33.40
N LEU A 623 -15.12 -38.92 -34.06
CA LEU A 623 -14.46 -40.17 -33.68
C LEU A 623 -12.94 -40.07 -33.83
N GLN A 624 -12.46 -39.43 -34.90
CA GLN A 624 -11.03 -39.17 -35.10
C GLN A 624 -10.49 -38.22 -34.04
N GLY A 625 -11.21 -37.13 -33.75
CA GLY A 625 -10.83 -36.16 -32.71
C GLY A 625 -10.75 -36.78 -31.33
N LEU A 626 -11.77 -37.55 -30.92
CA LEU A 626 -11.78 -38.29 -29.66
C LEU A 626 -10.59 -39.26 -29.57
N PHE A 627 -10.31 -39.97 -30.66
CA PHE A 627 -9.21 -40.92 -30.74
C PHE A 627 -7.83 -40.28 -30.61
N ASP A 628 -7.60 -39.14 -31.25
CA ASP A 628 -6.32 -38.43 -31.18
C ASP A 628 -6.00 -37.96 -29.75
N VAL A 629 -7.03 -37.67 -28.96
CA VAL A 629 -6.88 -37.35 -27.54
C VAL A 629 -6.66 -38.61 -26.70
N MET A 630 -7.40 -39.68 -26.94
CA MET A 630 -7.21 -40.97 -26.25
C MET A 630 -5.78 -41.50 -26.40
N LYS A 631 -5.13 -41.29 -27.56
CA LYS A 631 -3.71 -41.64 -27.79
C LYS A 631 -2.76 -41.01 -26.77
N LYS A 632 -3.09 -39.87 -26.15
CA LYS A 632 -2.24 -39.21 -25.15
C LYS A 632 -2.18 -40.03 -23.85
N PHE A 633 -3.13 -40.93 -23.61
CA PHE A 633 -3.24 -41.75 -22.39
C PHE A 633 -2.79 -43.21 -22.58
N ARG A 634 -1.73 -43.46 -23.35
CA ARG A 634 -1.26 -44.83 -23.70
C ARG A 634 -1.00 -45.72 -22.49
N SER A 635 -0.49 -45.16 -21.39
CA SER A 635 -0.16 -45.92 -20.18
C SER A 635 -1.41 -46.55 -19.55
N LEU A 636 -2.53 -45.82 -19.53
CA LEU A 636 -3.82 -46.31 -19.05
C LEU A 636 -4.44 -47.32 -20.00
N LEU A 637 -4.44 -47.04 -21.30
CA LEU A 637 -4.96 -47.95 -22.32
C LEU A 637 -4.18 -49.26 -22.39
N ARG A 638 -2.91 -49.29 -21.96
CA ARG A 638 -2.12 -50.53 -21.79
C ARG A 638 -2.58 -51.36 -20.59
N ARG A 639 -2.99 -50.73 -19.50
CA ARG A 639 -3.51 -51.41 -18.32
C ARG A 639 -4.89 -52.01 -18.59
N ASP A 640 -5.73 -51.30 -19.34
CA ASP A 640 -7.03 -51.79 -19.81
C ASP A 640 -7.24 -51.43 -21.30
N PRO A 641 -6.98 -52.37 -22.24
CA PRO A 641 -7.22 -52.14 -23.66
C PRO A 641 -8.69 -52.32 -24.06
N SER A 642 -9.58 -52.72 -23.14
CA SER A 642 -10.97 -53.04 -23.46
C SER A 642 -11.77 -51.90 -24.09
N PRO A 643 -11.55 -50.61 -23.77
CA PRO A 643 -12.18 -49.49 -24.47
C PRO A 643 -11.81 -49.47 -25.96
N LEU A 644 -10.53 -49.66 -26.30
CA LEU A 644 -10.07 -49.67 -27.70
C LEU A 644 -10.63 -50.86 -28.49
N VAL A 645 -10.72 -52.03 -27.86
CA VAL A 645 -11.31 -53.23 -28.49
C VAL A 645 -12.79 -53.01 -28.81
N ARG A 646 -13.54 -52.45 -27.85
CA ARG A 646 -14.97 -52.17 -28.02
C ARG A 646 -15.23 -51.13 -29.11
N VAL A 647 -14.49 -50.01 -29.10
CA VAL A 647 -14.57 -48.98 -30.15
C VAL A 647 -14.17 -49.57 -31.51
N GLY A 648 -13.11 -50.37 -31.58
CA GLY A 648 -12.69 -51.04 -32.82
C GLY A 648 -13.74 -51.98 -33.40
N ASN A 649 -14.40 -52.78 -32.56
CA ASN A 649 -15.51 -53.65 -32.97
C ASN A 649 -16.73 -52.87 -33.46
N MET A 650 -17.02 -51.74 -32.81
CA MET A 650 -18.10 -50.84 -33.19
C MET A 650 -17.85 -50.19 -34.57
N LEU A 651 -16.63 -49.70 -34.81
CA LEU A 651 -16.21 -49.17 -36.12
C LEU A 651 -16.28 -50.24 -37.21
N GLN A 652 -15.91 -51.48 -36.88
CA GLN A 652 -16.01 -52.61 -37.80
C GLN A 652 -17.47 -52.90 -38.21
N ARG A 653 -18.42 -52.81 -37.27
CA ARG A 653 -19.86 -52.95 -37.56
C ARG A 653 -20.37 -51.85 -38.51
N ARG A 654 -19.90 -50.61 -38.36
CA ARG A 654 -20.26 -49.51 -39.27
C ARG A 654 -19.82 -49.77 -40.71
N ILE A 655 -18.59 -50.24 -40.88
CA ILE A 655 -18.05 -50.65 -42.19
C ILE A 655 -18.88 -51.79 -42.78
N GLU A 656 -19.22 -52.80 -41.96
CA GLU A 656 -20.07 -53.92 -42.38
C GLU A 656 -21.49 -53.48 -42.75
N SER A 657 -21.99 -52.38 -42.17
CA SER A 657 -23.26 -51.74 -42.54
C SER A 657 -23.18 -50.77 -43.73
N GLY A 658 -22.01 -50.60 -44.34
CA GLY A 658 -21.81 -49.80 -45.56
C GLY A 658 -21.24 -48.39 -45.36
N ASP A 659 -20.92 -47.99 -44.13
CA ASP A 659 -20.27 -46.72 -43.83
C ASP A 659 -18.74 -46.86 -43.97
N MET A 660 -18.25 -46.59 -45.17
CA MET A 660 -16.82 -46.70 -45.51
C MET A 660 -15.99 -45.52 -45.01
N ASP A 661 -16.62 -44.41 -44.61
CA ASP A 661 -15.93 -43.18 -44.21
C ASP A 661 -15.22 -43.33 -42.85
N VAL A 662 -15.63 -44.29 -42.03
CA VAL A 662 -14.97 -44.63 -40.76
C VAL A 662 -13.80 -45.62 -40.89
N ALA A 663 -13.56 -46.19 -42.08
CA ALA A 663 -12.48 -47.17 -42.29
C ALA A 663 -11.08 -46.63 -41.93
N PRO A 664 -10.71 -45.38 -42.29
CA PRO A 664 -9.44 -44.79 -41.87
C PRO A 664 -9.30 -44.68 -40.35
N VAL A 665 -10.37 -44.31 -39.66
CA VAL A 665 -10.41 -44.18 -38.19
C VAL A 665 -10.21 -45.55 -37.55
N ARG A 666 -10.89 -46.60 -38.06
CA ARG A 666 -10.72 -48.00 -37.61
C ARG A 666 -9.27 -48.46 -37.75
N ASP A 667 -8.66 -48.22 -38.90
CA ASP A 667 -7.28 -48.64 -39.16
C ASP A 667 -6.29 -48.03 -38.18
N GLN A 668 -6.48 -46.76 -37.83
CA GLN A 668 -5.64 -46.14 -36.80
C GLN A 668 -5.92 -46.71 -35.40
N PHE A 669 -7.19 -46.98 -35.05
CA PHE A 669 -7.54 -47.64 -33.77
C PHE A 669 -6.89 -49.01 -33.64
N MET A 670 -6.91 -49.83 -34.70
CA MET A 670 -6.28 -51.14 -34.72
C MET A 670 -4.76 -51.06 -34.62
N ARG A 671 -4.13 -50.03 -35.22
CA ARG A 671 -2.71 -49.75 -35.02
C ARG A 671 -2.40 -49.42 -33.56
N LEU A 672 -3.16 -48.52 -32.92
CA LEU A 672 -2.96 -48.19 -31.50
C LEU A 672 -3.17 -49.42 -30.61
N LEU A 673 -4.22 -50.21 -30.86
CA LEU A 673 -4.47 -51.46 -30.13
C LEU A 673 -3.26 -52.42 -30.24
N SER A 674 -2.67 -52.53 -31.44
CA SER A 674 -1.46 -53.34 -31.66
C SER A 674 -0.22 -52.77 -30.96
N GLU A 675 -0.10 -51.45 -30.81
CA GLU A 675 1.00 -50.78 -30.09
C GLU A 675 0.87 -50.89 -28.57
N VAL A 676 -0.37 -50.88 -28.09
CA VAL A 676 -0.74 -51.02 -26.69
C VAL A 676 -0.61 -52.48 -26.23
N ALA A 677 -0.91 -53.46 -27.10
CA ALA A 677 -0.73 -54.88 -26.81
C ALA A 677 0.74 -55.35 -26.77
N LYS A 678 1.69 -54.56 -27.30
CA LYS A 678 3.13 -54.89 -27.26
C LYS A 678 3.72 -54.60 -25.87
N PRO A 679 4.49 -55.54 -25.27
CA PRO A 679 5.18 -55.28 -24.01
C PRO A 679 6.19 -54.13 -24.17
N PRO A 680 6.46 -53.33 -23.11
CA PRO A 680 7.38 -52.21 -23.21
C PRO A 680 8.77 -52.71 -23.63
N ALA A 681 9.38 -52.03 -24.61
CA ALA A 681 10.78 -52.27 -24.94
C ALA A 681 11.60 -52.06 -23.66
N LYS A 682 12.35 -53.10 -23.23
CA LYS A 682 13.22 -53.04 -22.05
C LYS A 682 14.10 -51.81 -22.17
N SER A 683 13.91 -50.80 -21.31
CA SER A 683 14.83 -49.67 -21.27
C SER A 683 16.18 -50.19 -20.80
N SER A 684 17.22 -50.01 -21.61
CA SER A 684 18.59 -50.29 -21.19
C SER A 684 18.89 -49.38 -20.01
N ARG A 685 19.06 -49.96 -18.82
CA ARG A 685 19.60 -49.31 -17.62
C ARG A 685 20.85 -48.48 -18.03
N ARG A 686 20.69 -47.18 -18.18
CA ARG A 686 21.82 -46.24 -18.20
C ARG A 686 22.38 -46.24 -16.79
N LYS A 687 23.57 -46.85 -16.63
CA LYS A 687 24.43 -46.66 -15.45
C LYS A 687 24.64 -45.15 -15.27
N ARG A 688 23.88 -44.50 -14.39
CA ARG A 688 24.30 -43.22 -13.80
C ARG A 688 25.25 -43.57 -12.66
N GLY A 689 26.53 -43.32 -12.91
CA GLY A 689 27.58 -43.42 -11.90
C GLY A 689 27.30 -42.44 -10.78
N ARG A 690 27.48 -42.91 -9.54
CA ARG A 690 27.75 -42.07 -8.39
C ARG A 690 29.03 -41.28 -8.67
N LYS A 691 28.93 -39.96 -8.70
CA LYS A 691 29.91 -39.04 -8.11
C LYS A 691 29.14 -37.93 -7.44
#